data_AF-S8DKU6-F1
#
_entry.id   AF-S8DKU6-F1
#
_cell.length_a   1.000
_cell.length_b   1.000
_cell.length_c   1.000
_cell.angle_alpha   90.00
_cell.angle_beta   90.00
_cell.angle_gamma   90.00
#
_symmetry.space_group_name_H-M   'P 1'
#
loop_
_entity.id
_entity.type
_entity.pdbx_description
1 polymer ?
#
loop_
_entity_poly.entity_id
_entity_poly.type
_entity_poly.pdbx_seq_one_letter_code
_entity_poly.pdbx_strand_id
1 'polypeptide(L)'
;MTRGESYIHPTVSTYALMLLAWLRHGPESPQPLRSEHQQDPKALLRSMVNHQVLATMVVSDRAFETSDEASQAIQLLSKVAVEMGLSNVVSDLGMAESLGREEDDLMDDVPEAIPVKRRKKIDDVHAMLAEDGTVMDVRGGEGLGAELPSDVPFNLDTLRKHLAKVIFARRVLPEDVAARQKLLEESVYDVAVERLKYTTDRLEELGLSNPALKTNDLRQMMWDWHSKLKERLAVEIATLNQQEERVKRTDARKMVGLSPFLLLLKPEKLSLITILELMHLQDSGGVIGGMKTARALLAVGKAVEMEYKAEMCKKHNLSVPTSGRMPSNGYFSSHGYRDLHTQRMAAQMYVEENEDWSSDWTQVVRVKIGSFLVDCLMDVATVVRTKKDQTTGEVFREEQPAFFHSYEYLRGNKLGVIKLNPSMTERMAKDSVREALHPRHLPMLVKPKLWLAADDGGYIYNKSSAMRFKESQEQASYLRRASSLGNLELVYTSLDILGSTPWKINRQIFDVVLEVWNSGQRWCKIPPAEFDVPEPEKPANADTDPKARVAYLTRQKACSIEKANNHSKRCGVNYKIEIARTFLSDDIYFPHNVDFRGRAYPLPPHLSHIGDDLSRGLLMFAEAKPLGERGLRWLKIHLAGLYGFDKANFDERVEWVHQRLDEVYDSAENPINGRRWWTHADDPWQCLATCMELKNALESPDPLAYECALPVHQDGTCNGLQHYAALGGDASGAKQVNLDVTDEPSDVYTYVANMVEEQIEADFREGHKYAVMLKGKIARKVVKQTVMTTVYGVTFVGARDQIEKQLKERGDVDPAECWLAVSYLAKKVLSCIGDLFSGAKEIQQWLNISARLIAKSIPQERIEESLLRYNKAPSTRTRAKEIAKIKKETMTAVVWTTPLGLPIMQPYRATKRRQIITSMQSVYISDLNVPTPVNLTKQVSAFPPNFIHSLDATHMMLTALECRSQGLTFASVHDSYWSHAGTVDQMATVIRDTFIALHSSNVMEKLYEEFLERYKDHLLPFSSLVMPGTPS
;
A
#
# COMPACT_ATOMS: atom_id res chain seq x y z
N MET A 1 -29.35 -41.80 -54.02
CA MET A 1 -28.12 -41.80 -53.21
C MET A 1 -28.09 -40.51 -52.41
N THR A 2 -28.55 -40.57 -51.17
CA THR A 2 -28.65 -39.44 -50.24
C THR A 2 -27.28 -39.11 -49.67
N ARG A 3 -26.93 -37.81 -49.67
CA ARG A 3 -25.74 -37.25 -49.01
C ARG A 3 -25.82 -37.56 -47.52
N GLY A 4 -24.91 -38.40 -47.03
CA GLY A 4 -24.69 -38.61 -45.60
C GLY A 4 -23.57 -37.70 -45.12
N GLU A 5 -23.91 -36.49 -44.69
CA GLU A 5 -23.04 -35.72 -43.79
C GLU A 5 -23.30 -36.24 -42.37
N SER A 6 -22.62 -37.32 -42.00
CA SER A 6 -22.49 -37.66 -40.58
C SER A 6 -21.53 -36.64 -39.96
N TYR A 7 -22.05 -35.74 -39.13
CA TYR A 7 -21.23 -34.89 -38.27
C TYR A 7 -20.54 -35.81 -37.24
N ILE A 8 -19.34 -36.30 -37.58
CA ILE A 8 -18.49 -37.04 -36.65
C ILE A 8 -17.91 -36.00 -35.69
N HIS A 9 -18.34 -36.05 -34.42
CA HIS A 9 -17.75 -35.20 -33.40
C HIS A 9 -16.32 -35.67 -33.09
N PRO A 10 -15.32 -34.78 -33.08
CA PRO A 10 -13.95 -35.13 -32.75
C PRO A 10 -13.85 -35.68 -31.31
N THR A 11 -13.19 -36.82 -31.17
CA THR A 11 -12.96 -37.48 -29.87
C THR A 11 -11.70 -36.96 -29.19
N VAL A 12 -11.49 -37.33 -27.92
CA VAL A 12 -10.27 -37.02 -27.14
C VAL A 12 -9.01 -37.40 -27.93
N SER A 13 -8.95 -38.63 -28.46
CA SER A 13 -7.82 -39.13 -29.25
C SER A 13 -7.65 -38.39 -30.59
N THR A 14 -8.74 -37.84 -31.15
CA THR A 14 -8.67 -37.01 -32.36
C THR A 14 -7.89 -35.72 -32.06
N TYR A 15 -8.23 -35.04 -30.96
CA TYR A 15 -7.50 -33.84 -30.54
C TYR A 15 -6.04 -34.15 -30.15
N ALA A 16 -5.78 -35.29 -29.51
CA ALA A 16 -4.42 -35.71 -29.14
C ALA A 16 -3.54 -35.93 -30.39
N LEU A 17 -4.06 -36.62 -31.41
CA LEU A 17 -3.36 -36.80 -32.69
C LEU A 17 -3.14 -35.49 -33.44
N MET A 18 -4.11 -34.57 -33.40
CA MET A 18 -3.96 -33.24 -34.03
C MET A 18 -2.87 -32.40 -33.32
N LEU A 19 -2.80 -32.46 -31.99
CA LEU A 19 -1.75 -31.82 -31.19
C LEU A 19 -0.38 -32.43 -31.48
N LEU A 20 -0.28 -33.77 -31.51
CA LEU A 20 0.95 -34.47 -31.83
C LEU A 20 1.43 -34.14 -33.25
N ALA A 21 0.52 -34.07 -34.21
CA ALA A 21 0.83 -33.64 -35.58
C ALA A 21 1.32 -32.18 -35.63
N TRP A 22 0.76 -31.29 -34.80
CA TRP A 22 1.25 -29.92 -34.68
C TRP A 22 2.64 -29.86 -34.05
N LEU A 23 2.91 -30.61 -32.99
CA LEU A 23 4.23 -30.64 -32.34
C LEU A 23 5.31 -31.17 -33.28
N ARG A 24 5.03 -32.24 -34.03
CA ARG A 24 6.00 -32.89 -34.92
C ARG A 24 6.19 -32.18 -36.26
N HIS A 25 5.14 -31.54 -36.79
CA HIS A 25 5.11 -30.99 -38.16
C HIS A 25 4.61 -29.55 -38.28
N GLY A 26 4.48 -28.85 -37.15
CA GLY A 26 4.12 -27.43 -37.10
C GLY A 26 5.17 -26.53 -37.76
N PRO A 27 4.84 -25.25 -38.01
CA PRO A 27 5.73 -24.30 -38.66
C PRO A 27 7.05 -24.04 -37.91
N GLU A 28 7.07 -24.25 -36.59
CA GLU A 28 8.25 -24.12 -35.72
C GLU A 28 8.95 -25.48 -35.45
N SER A 29 8.45 -26.59 -36.00
CA SER A 29 9.00 -27.93 -35.79
C SER A 29 10.22 -28.22 -36.67
N PRO A 30 11.04 -29.24 -36.35
CA PRO A 30 12.19 -29.65 -37.18
C PRO A 30 11.82 -30.14 -38.58
N GLN A 31 10.58 -30.61 -38.79
CA GLN A 31 10.08 -31.13 -40.06
C GLN A 31 8.71 -30.51 -40.42
N PRO A 32 8.68 -29.22 -40.81
CA PRO A 32 7.44 -28.51 -41.05
C PRO A 32 6.73 -29.02 -42.32
N LEU A 33 5.46 -29.41 -42.20
CA LEU A 33 4.59 -29.73 -43.33
C LEU A 33 3.69 -28.53 -43.62
N ARG A 34 3.79 -27.94 -44.82
CA ARG A 34 2.87 -26.87 -45.25
C ARG A 34 1.54 -27.49 -45.70
N SER A 35 0.49 -27.32 -44.89
CA SER A 35 -0.89 -27.69 -45.25
C SER A 35 -1.78 -26.44 -45.24
N GLU A 36 -2.65 -26.29 -46.25
CA GLU A 36 -3.64 -25.20 -46.32
C GLU A 36 -4.75 -25.30 -45.26
N HIS A 37 -4.83 -26.42 -44.52
CA HIS A 37 -5.87 -26.70 -43.52
C HIS A 37 -5.31 -26.97 -42.12
N GLN A 38 -4.07 -26.54 -41.83
CA GLN A 38 -3.47 -26.72 -40.52
C GLN A 38 -4.21 -25.84 -39.48
N GLN A 39 -4.88 -26.47 -38.51
CA GLN A 39 -5.56 -25.74 -37.44
C GLN A 39 -4.56 -25.26 -36.40
N ASP A 40 -4.59 -23.95 -36.12
CA ASP A 40 -3.85 -23.31 -35.05
C ASP A 40 -4.19 -23.96 -33.69
N PRO A 41 -3.22 -24.21 -32.79
CA PRO A 41 -3.44 -24.58 -31.40
C PRO A 41 -4.53 -23.77 -30.69
N LYS A 42 -4.67 -22.47 -30.99
CA LYS A 42 -5.80 -21.65 -30.50
C LYS A 42 -7.15 -22.14 -30.98
N ALA A 43 -7.26 -22.51 -32.26
CA ALA A 43 -8.49 -23.04 -32.84
C ALA A 43 -8.80 -24.43 -32.26
N LEU A 44 -7.78 -25.27 -32.06
CA LEU A 44 -7.92 -26.57 -31.41
C LEU A 44 -8.45 -26.42 -29.98
N LEU A 45 -7.84 -25.58 -29.16
CA LEU A 45 -8.28 -25.38 -27.78
C LEU A 45 -9.69 -24.77 -27.71
N ARG A 46 -9.99 -23.80 -28.57
CA ARG A 46 -11.33 -23.20 -28.67
C ARG A 46 -12.38 -24.25 -29.07
N SER A 47 -12.02 -25.17 -29.97
CA SER A 47 -12.87 -26.29 -30.36
C SER A 47 -13.06 -27.28 -29.20
N MET A 48 -12.01 -27.62 -28.45
CA MET A 48 -12.10 -28.49 -27.27
C MET A 48 -13.06 -27.92 -26.23
N VAL A 49 -12.94 -26.62 -25.91
CA VAL A 49 -13.82 -25.93 -24.97
C VAL A 49 -15.27 -25.91 -25.47
N ASN A 50 -15.50 -25.61 -26.75
CA ASN A 50 -16.85 -25.61 -27.33
C ASN A 50 -17.51 -26.99 -27.31
N HIS A 51 -16.72 -28.06 -27.45
CA HIS A 51 -17.20 -29.44 -27.41
C HIS A 51 -17.14 -30.08 -26.01
N GLN A 52 -16.84 -29.30 -24.97
CA GLN A 52 -16.71 -29.77 -23.57
C GLN A 52 -15.70 -30.92 -23.40
N VAL A 53 -14.65 -30.96 -24.22
CA VAL A 53 -13.55 -31.93 -24.10
C VAL A 53 -12.50 -31.37 -23.14
N LEU A 54 -12.26 -32.10 -22.05
CA LEU A 54 -11.25 -31.71 -21.05
C LEU A 54 -9.84 -31.84 -21.64
N ALA A 55 -9.05 -30.77 -21.53
CA ALA A 55 -7.68 -30.74 -22.03
C ALA A 55 -6.78 -31.76 -21.34
N THR A 56 -7.05 -32.05 -20.07
CA THR A 56 -6.38 -33.10 -19.27
C THR A 56 -6.57 -34.50 -19.84
N MET A 57 -7.76 -34.81 -20.35
CA MET A 57 -8.04 -36.09 -21.00
C MET A 57 -7.31 -36.22 -22.33
N VAL A 58 -7.09 -35.11 -23.03
CA VAL A 58 -6.37 -35.10 -24.31
C VAL A 58 -4.89 -35.36 -24.10
N VAL A 59 -4.25 -34.67 -23.16
CA VAL A 59 -2.81 -34.85 -22.88
C VAL A 59 -2.46 -36.17 -22.18
N SER A 60 -3.45 -36.84 -21.58
CA SER A 60 -3.31 -38.19 -21.00
C SER A 60 -3.74 -39.32 -21.95
N ASP A 61 -4.08 -38.99 -23.20
CA ASP A 61 -4.46 -39.98 -24.21
C ASP A 61 -3.26 -40.83 -24.64
N ARG A 62 -3.52 -42.10 -24.98
CA ARG A 62 -2.51 -43.08 -25.41
C ARG A 62 -1.80 -42.69 -26.70
N ALA A 63 -2.27 -41.68 -27.43
CA ALA A 63 -1.60 -41.14 -28.61
C ALA A 63 -0.22 -40.51 -28.31
N PHE A 64 0.03 -40.08 -27.06
CA PHE A 64 1.35 -39.63 -26.63
C PHE A 64 2.18 -40.84 -26.17
N GLU A 65 3.26 -41.16 -26.89
CA GLU A 65 4.06 -42.36 -26.64
C GLU A 65 5.17 -42.12 -25.60
N THR A 66 5.54 -40.86 -25.38
CA THR A 66 6.61 -40.45 -24.45
C THR A 66 6.14 -39.36 -23.49
N SER A 67 6.72 -39.32 -22.28
CA SER A 67 6.46 -38.28 -21.29
C SER A 67 6.79 -36.88 -21.83
N ASP A 68 7.88 -36.77 -22.60
CA ASP A 68 8.32 -35.50 -23.21
C ASP A 68 7.29 -34.94 -24.20
N GLU A 69 6.67 -35.78 -25.03
CA GLU A 69 5.63 -35.34 -25.97
C GLU A 69 4.36 -34.85 -25.26
N ALA A 70 3.97 -35.53 -24.18
CA ALA A 70 2.85 -35.10 -23.35
C ALA A 70 3.16 -33.76 -22.64
N SER A 71 4.38 -33.59 -22.10
CA SER A 71 4.81 -32.32 -21.49
C SER A 71 4.84 -31.18 -22.50
N GLN A 72 5.34 -31.41 -23.73
CA GLN A 72 5.32 -30.40 -24.79
C GLN A 72 3.89 -30.02 -25.19
N ALA A 73 2.98 -31.00 -25.25
CA ALA A 73 1.56 -30.73 -25.51
C ALA A 73 0.91 -29.91 -24.38
N ILE A 74 1.23 -30.23 -23.12
CA ILE A 74 0.78 -29.49 -21.94
C ILE A 74 1.29 -28.05 -21.97
N GLN A 75 2.58 -27.83 -22.23
CA GLN A 75 3.17 -26.49 -22.33
C GLN A 75 2.52 -25.67 -23.45
N LEU A 76 2.35 -26.27 -24.63
CA LEU A 76 1.71 -25.62 -25.78
C LEU A 76 0.26 -25.23 -25.47
N LEU A 77 -0.54 -26.16 -24.96
CA LEU A 77 -1.94 -25.89 -24.60
C LEU A 77 -2.05 -24.88 -23.45
N SER A 78 -1.14 -24.93 -22.48
CA SER A 78 -1.11 -23.98 -21.35
C SER A 78 -0.76 -22.58 -21.82
N LYS A 79 0.24 -22.42 -22.69
CA LYS A 79 0.57 -21.13 -23.32
C LYS A 79 -0.62 -20.56 -24.08
N VAL A 80 -1.26 -21.38 -24.91
CA VAL A 80 -2.44 -21.01 -25.69
C VAL A 80 -3.62 -20.65 -24.77
N ALA A 81 -3.83 -21.40 -23.69
CA ALA A 81 -4.85 -21.14 -22.69
C ALA A 81 -4.62 -19.79 -21.99
N VAL A 82 -3.37 -19.45 -21.65
CA VAL A 82 -3.01 -18.12 -21.11
C VAL A 82 -3.30 -17.02 -22.14
N GLU A 83 -2.91 -17.19 -23.40
CA GLU A 83 -3.20 -16.21 -24.45
C GLU A 83 -4.70 -15.98 -24.63
N MET A 84 -5.52 -17.03 -24.49
CA MET A 84 -6.98 -16.99 -24.56
C MET A 84 -7.68 -16.55 -23.27
N GLY A 85 -6.96 -16.37 -22.15
CA GLY A 85 -7.53 -16.01 -20.86
C GLY A 85 -8.29 -17.15 -20.16
N LEU A 86 -7.93 -18.40 -20.43
CA LEU A 86 -8.54 -19.61 -19.86
C LEU A 86 -7.73 -20.14 -18.66
N SER A 87 -7.77 -19.44 -17.53
CA SER A 87 -7.01 -19.79 -16.31
C SER A 87 -7.26 -21.22 -15.79
N ASN A 88 -8.47 -21.75 -16.03
CA ASN A 88 -8.88 -23.05 -15.46
C ASN A 88 -8.25 -24.19 -16.23
N VAL A 89 -8.16 -24.05 -17.55
CA VAL A 89 -7.49 -25.01 -18.41
C VAL A 89 -6.00 -25.11 -18.06
N VAL A 90 -5.35 -23.98 -17.75
CA VAL A 90 -3.97 -23.95 -17.27
C VAL A 90 -3.84 -24.70 -15.93
N SER A 91 -4.79 -24.46 -15.01
CA SER A 91 -4.83 -25.16 -13.72
C SER A 91 -5.05 -26.66 -13.87
N ASP A 92 -5.89 -27.09 -14.79
CA ASP A 92 -6.20 -28.50 -15.01
C ASP A 92 -5.02 -29.21 -15.68
N LEU A 93 -4.43 -28.59 -16.72
CA LEU A 93 -3.29 -29.12 -17.46
C LEU A 93 -2.05 -29.28 -16.58
N GLY A 94 -1.79 -28.34 -15.67
CA GLY A 94 -0.68 -28.51 -14.74
C GLY A 94 -0.90 -29.57 -13.66
N MET A 95 -2.16 -29.89 -13.32
CA MET A 95 -2.45 -30.98 -12.38
C MET A 95 -2.15 -32.30 -13.06
N ALA A 96 -2.49 -32.41 -14.35
CA ALA A 96 -2.10 -33.56 -15.17
C ALA A 96 -0.58 -33.70 -15.29
N GLU A 97 0.16 -32.59 -15.46
CA GLU A 97 1.64 -32.60 -15.47
C GLU A 97 2.22 -33.01 -14.11
N SER A 98 1.71 -32.46 -13.01
CA SER A 98 2.19 -32.77 -11.65
C SER A 98 1.96 -34.22 -11.25
N LEU A 99 0.93 -34.87 -11.79
CA LEU A 99 0.69 -36.30 -11.58
C LEU A 99 1.57 -37.18 -12.49
N GLY A 100 2.13 -36.61 -13.56
CA GLY A 100 2.91 -37.33 -14.56
C GLY A 100 4.43 -37.12 -14.53
N ARG A 101 4.92 -36.12 -13.78
CA ARG A 101 6.35 -35.70 -13.78
C ARG A 101 6.99 -35.94 -12.40
N GLU A 102 8.08 -36.70 -12.36
CA GLU A 102 8.92 -36.97 -11.18
C GLU A 102 10.12 -35.99 -11.10
N GLU A 103 9.89 -34.67 -11.17
CA GLU A 103 10.95 -33.69 -10.89
C GLU A 103 10.77 -33.15 -9.46
N ASP A 104 11.84 -33.18 -8.65
CA ASP A 104 11.87 -32.60 -7.30
C ASP A 104 11.68 -31.07 -7.39
N ASP A 105 10.68 -30.51 -6.68
CA ASP A 105 10.50 -29.06 -6.65
C ASP A 105 11.62 -28.43 -5.81
N LEU A 106 12.21 -27.35 -6.30
CA LEU A 106 13.15 -26.51 -5.55
C LEU A 106 12.56 -26.00 -4.21
N MET A 107 11.24 -26.12 -4.03
CA MET A 107 10.50 -25.73 -2.83
C MET A 107 10.09 -26.89 -1.91
N ASP A 108 10.29 -28.16 -2.28
CA ASP A 108 9.82 -29.30 -1.47
C ASP A 108 10.54 -29.37 -0.12
N ASP A 109 11.79 -28.88 -0.06
CA ASP A 109 12.59 -28.78 1.15
C ASP A 109 12.23 -27.58 2.05
N VAL A 110 11.32 -26.69 1.63
CA VAL A 110 10.97 -25.46 2.36
C VAL A 110 9.76 -25.71 3.27
N PRO A 111 9.91 -25.66 4.61
CA PRO A 111 8.79 -25.85 5.52
C PRO A 111 7.66 -24.85 5.27
N GLU A 112 6.44 -25.27 5.53
CA GLU A 112 5.30 -24.35 5.51
C GLU A 112 5.43 -23.35 6.68
N ALA A 113 5.12 -22.08 6.42
CA ALA A 113 4.95 -21.12 7.51
C ALA A 113 3.75 -21.55 8.37
N ILE A 114 3.83 -21.46 9.70
CA ILE A 114 2.67 -21.72 10.53
C ILE A 114 1.72 -20.54 10.39
N PRO A 115 0.53 -20.73 9.82
CA PRO A 115 -0.40 -19.63 9.66
C PRO A 115 -0.78 -19.08 11.03
N VAL A 116 -0.90 -17.75 11.17
CA VAL A 116 -1.55 -17.16 12.35
C VAL A 116 -2.89 -17.86 12.52
N LYS A 117 -3.16 -18.44 13.69
CA LYS A 117 -4.44 -19.11 13.96
C LYS A 117 -5.27 -18.27 14.91
N ARG A 118 -6.59 -18.40 14.81
CA ARG A 118 -7.55 -17.81 15.74
C ARG A 118 -8.17 -18.91 16.60
N ARG A 119 -8.06 -18.76 17.92
CA ARG A 119 -8.69 -19.71 18.88
C ARG A 119 -10.21 -19.58 18.81
N LYS A 120 -10.94 -20.68 18.65
CA LYS A 120 -12.39 -20.73 18.88
C LYS A 120 -12.67 -20.56 20.37
N LYS A 121 -13.57 -19.64 20.73
CA LYS A 121 -14.15 -19.63 22.09
C LYS A 121 -15.09 -20.84 22.23
N ILE A 122 -14.91 -21.62 23.29
CA ILE A 122 -15.88 -22.65 23.70
C ILE A 122 -17.11 -21.93 24.26
N ASP A 123 -18.27 -22.19 23.71
CA ASP A 123 -19.56 -21.74 24.25
C ASP A 123 -20.25 -22.91 24.99
N ASP A 124 -19.55 -23.59 25.93
CA ASP A 124 -20.18 -24.64 26.75
C ASP A 124 -19.64 -24.58 28.19
N VAL A 125 -20.40 -23.90 29.05
CA VAL A 125 -20.35 -24.09 30.50
C VAL A 125 -21.49 -25.05 30.83
N HIS A 126 -21.18 -26.31 31.14
CA HIS A 126 -22.18 -27.26 31.63
C HIS A 126 -22.26 -27.15 33.15
N ALA A 127 -23.36 -26.59 33.66
CA ALA A 127 -23.71 -26.65 35.08
C ALA A 127 -24.42 -27.99 35.35
N MET A 128 -23.95 -28.75 36.34
CA MET A 128 -24.71 -29.90 36.86
C MET A 128 -25.72 -29.38 37.88
N LEU A 129 -27.00 -29.67 37.64
CA LEU A 129 -28.13 -29.29 38.50
C LEU A 129 -28.55 -30.51 39.34
N ALA A 130 -28.87 -30.28 40.62
CA ALA A 130 -29.59 -31.23 41.46
C ALA A 130 -31.04 -31.42 40.96
N GLU A 131 -31.73 -32.46 41.43
CA GLU A 131 -33.15 -32.72 41.12
C GLU A 131 -34.09 -31.57 41.55
N ASP A 132 -33.64 -30.67 42.43
CA ASP A 132 -34.37 -29.47 42.86
C ASP A 132 -34.02 -28.20 42.07
N GLY A 133 -33.16 -28.31 41.05
CA GLY A 133 -32.74 -27.19 40.21
C GLY A 133 -31.64 -26.30 40.80
N THR A 134 -31.00 -26.68 41.92
CA THR A 134 -29.82 -25.96 42.43
C THR A 134 -28.53 -26.41 41.74
N VAL A 135 -27.65 -25.45 41.43
CA VAL A 135 -26.35 -25.72 40.77
C VAL A 135 -25.41 -26.37 41.78
N MET A 136 -25.08 -27.65 41.57
CA MET A 136 -24.23 -28.41 42.49
C MET A 136 -22.73 -28.21 42.24
N ASP A 137 -22.32 -28.04 40.98
CA ASP A 137 -20.92 -27.82 40.60
C ASP A 137 -20.85 -27.08 39.25
N VAL A 138 -19.91 -26.14 39.14
CA VAL A 138 -19.51 -25.49 37.88
C VAL A 138 -18.08 -25.91 37.62
N ARG A 139 -17.88 -27.08 37.02
CA ARG A 139 -16.57 -27.42 36.48
C ARG A 139 -16.38 -26.65 35.19
N GLY A 140 -15.66 -25.53 35.27
CA GLY A 140 -14.84 -25.11 34.14
C GLY A 140 -13.93 -26.29 33.78
N GLY A 141 -13.83 -26.63 32.50
CA GLY A 141 -13.04 -27.77 32.05
C GLY A 141 -11.55 -27.61 32.37
N GLU A 142 -11.15 -27.83 33.61
CA GLU A 142 -9.79 -28.23 34.00
C GLU A 142 -9.76 -29.75 33.98
N GLY A 143 -9.53 -30.32 32.80
CA GLY A 143 -9.44 -31.75 32.66
C GLY A 143 -9.68 -32.24 31.24
N LEU A 144 -8.76 -31.92 30.34
CA LEU A 144 -8.27 -32.72 29.20
C LEU A 144 -7.50 -31.77 28.29
N GLY A 145 -6.19 -31.98 28.17
CA GLY A 145 -5.29 -31.24 27.27
C GLY A 145 -5.53 -31.55 25.79
N ALA A 146 -6.77 -31.42 25.33
CA ALA A 146 -7.13 -31.47 23.92
C ALA A 146 -7.10 -30.04 23.37
N GLU A 147 -6.15 -29.77 22.47
CA GLU A 147 -6.03 -28.47 21.80
C GLU A 147 -7.38 -28.05 21.18
N LEU A 148 -7.83 -26.85 21.53
CA LEU A 148 -9.04 -26.27 20.94
C LEU A 148 -8.90 -26.13 19.42
N PRO A 149 -9.95 -26.41 18.63
CA PRO A 149 -9.89 -26.25 17.18
C PRO A 149 -9.61 -24.77 16.85
N SER A 150 -8.54 -24.55 16.10
CA SER A 150 -8.01 -23.23 15.75
C SER A 150 -8.02 -23.07 14.23
N ASP A 151 -8.58 -21.97 13.75
CA ASP A 151 -8.79 -21.75 12.30
C ASP A 151 -7.82 -20.68 11.78
N VAL A 152 -7.38 -20.85 10.53
CA VAL A 152 -6.54 -19.87 9.82
C VAL A 152 -7.41 -18.71 9.33
N PRO A 153 -7.02 -17.44 9.54
CA PRO A 153 -7.68 -16.29 8.95
C PRO A 153 -7.76 -16.48 7.44
N PHE A 154 -8.98 -16.38 6.92
CA PHE A 154 -9.33 -16.40 5.52
C PHE A 154 -8.43 -15.55 4.61
N ASN A 155 -7.87 -14.40 5.05
CA ASN A 155 -7.00 -13.49 4.27
C ASN A 155 -5.76 -14.24 3.82
N LEU A 156 -5.21 -14.93 4.81
CA LEU A 156 -4.01 -15.69 4.66
C LEU A 156 -4.29 -16.97 3.89
N ASP A 157 -5.42 -17.64 4.13
CA ASP A 157 -5.82 -18.80 3.32
C ASP A 157 -6.06 -18.41 1.84
N THR A 158 -6.66 -17.23 1.58
CA THR A 158 -6.86 -16.66 0.23
C THR A 158 -5.53 -16.36 -0.44
N LEU A 159 -4.66 -15.65 0.26
CA LEU A 159 -3.32 -15.35 -0.20
C LEU A 159 -2.59 -16.65 -0.53
N ARG A 160 -2.52 -17.59 0.41
CA ARG A 160 -1.87 -18.91 0.24
C ARG A 160 -2.39 -19.67 -0.97
N LYS A 161 -3.70 -19.67 -1.23
CA LYS A 161 -4.27 -20.34 -2.39
C LYS A 161 -3.92 -19.66 -3.71
N HIS A 162 -3.93 -18.33 -3.77
CA HIS A 162 -3.47 -17.64 -4.97
C HIS A 162 -1.97 -17.83 -5.18
N LEU A 163 -1.18 -17.69 -4.13
CA LEU A 163 0.25 -17.96 -4.17
C LEU A 163 0.52 -19.41 -4.57
N ALA A 164 -0.29 -20.37 -4.14
CA ALA A 164 -0.24 -21.74 -4.63
C ALA A 164 -0.54 -21.83 -6.14
N LYS A 165 -1.49 -21.05 -6.69
CA LYS A 165 -1.69 -20.95 -8.15
C LYS A 165 -0.46 -20.36 -8.85
N VAL A 166 0.25 -19.41 -8.24
CA VAL A 166 1.49 -18.82 -8.78
C VAL A 166 2.64 -19.83 -8.76
N ILE A 167 2.84 -20.52 -7.63
CA ILE A 167 3.80 -21.63 -7.48
C ILE A 167 3.50 -22.72 -8.51
N PHE A 168 2.22 -23.03 -8.70
CA PHE A 168 1.78 -24.01 -9.67
C PHE A 168 2.04 -23.54 -11.11
N ALA A 169 1.71 -22.30 -11.46
CA ALA A 169 1.99 -21.76 -12.79
C ALA A 169 3.49 -21.76 -13.13
N ARG A 170 4.36 -21.63 -12.12
CA ARG A 170 5.81 -21.82 -12.27
C ARG A 170 6.17 -23.24 -12.71
N ARG A 171 5.48 -24.27 -12.19
CA ARG A 171 5.71 -25.67 -12.58
C ARG A 171 5.32 -25.92 -14.04
N VAL A 172 4.19 -25.37 -14.47
CA VAL A 172 3.64 -25.59 -15.82
C VAL A 172 4.34 -24.76 -16.90
N LEU A 173 4.73 -23.53 -16.55
CA LEU A 173 5.30 -22.55 -17.46
C LEU A 173 6.65 -22.06 -16.94
N PRO A 174 7.65 -22.93 -16.71
CA PRO A 174 8.91 -22.55 -16.05
C PRO A 174 9.67 -21.47 -16.82
N GLU A 175 9.70 -21.55 -18.15
CA GLU A 175 10.43 -20.60 -19.00
C GLU A 175 9.59 -19.38 -19.44
N ASP A 176 8.25 -19.46 -19.41
CA ASP A 176 7.37 -18.37 -19.88
C ASP A 176 6.95 -17.44 -18.73
N VAL A 177 7.92 -16.63 -18.29
CA VAL A 177 7.74 -15.63 -17.21
C VAL A 177 6.66 -14.60 -17.56
N ALA A 178 6.49 -14.27 -18.85
CA ALA A 178 5.47 -13.32 -19.30
C ALA A 178 4.05 -13.87 -19.15
N ALA A 179 3.83 -15.14 -19.51
CA ALA A 179 2.57 -15.83 -19.28
C ALA A 179 2.26 -15.95 -17.77
N ARG A 180 3.27 -16.26 -16.95
CA ARG A 180 3.14 -16.28 -15.48
C ARG A 180 2.74 -14.92 -14.91
N GLN A 181 3.33 -13.82 -15.40
CA GLN A 181 2.94 -12.46 -15.01
C GLN A 181 1.49 -12.15 -15.39
N LYS A 182 1.04 -12.54 -16.59
CA LYS A 182 -0.34 -12.34 -17.02
C LYS A 182 -1.32 -13.03 -16.07
N LEU A 183 -1.05 -14.28 -15.70
CA LEU A 183 -1.87 -15.04 -14.75
C LEU A 183 -1.87 -14.41 -13.35
N LEU A 184 -0.73 -13.86 -12.90
CA LEU A 184 -0.61 -13.13 -11.65
C LEU A 184 -1.55 -11.90 -11.61
N GLU A 185 -1.64 -11.15 -12.72
CA GLU A 185 -2.47 -9.95 -12.80
C GLU A 185 -3.95 -10.23 -13.07
N GLU A 186 -4.29 -11.26 -13.87
CA GLU A 186 -5.67 -11.56 -14.28
C GLU A 186 -6.48 -12.30 -13.20
N SER A 187 -5.83 -13.07 -12.33
CA SER A 187 -6.50 -14.04 -11.44
C SER A 187 -7.20 -13.46 -10.20
N VAL A 188 -7.25 -12.14 -10.01
CA VAL A 188 -7.77 -11.54 -8.76
C VAL A 188 -9.29 -11.74 -8.58
N TYR A 189 -10.08 -11.68 -9.66
CA TYR A 189 -11.55 -11.72 -9.59
C TYR A 189 -12.13 -13.11 -9.88
N ASP A 190 -11.56 -13.84 -10.83
CA ASP A 190 -12.04 -15.17 -11.23
C ASP A 190 -11.83 -16.18 -10.09
N VAL A 191 -10.74 -16.03 -9.32
CA VAL A 191 -10.48 -16.82 -8.09
C VAL A 191 -11.55 -16.59 -7.02
N ALA A 192 -12.08 -15.37 -6.86
CA ALA A 192 -13.11 -15.08 -5.86
C ALA A 192 -14.45 -15.74 -6.21
N VAL A 193 -14.78 -15.78 -7.51
CA VAL A 193 -16.02 -16.38 -8.04
C VAL A 193 -15.97 -17.91 -7.99
N GLU A 194 -14.88 -18.52 -8.46
CA GLU A 194 -14.71 -19.98 -8.45
C GLU A 194 -14.71 -20.56 -7.06
N ARG A 195 -14.16 -19.83 -6.09
CA ARG A 195 -14.07 -20.30 -4.72
C ARG A 195 -15.41 -20.37 -4.03
N LEU A 196 -16.29 -19.38 -4.20
CA LEU A 196 -17.65 -19.43 -3.65
C LEU A 196 -18.45 -20.61 -4.21
N LYS A 197 -18.25 -20.92 -5.50
CA LYS A 197 -18.85 -22.08 -6.16
C LYS A 197 -18.28 -23.40 -5.62
N TYR A 198 -16.96 -23.59 -5.67
CA TYR A 198 -16.29 -24.83 -5.25
C TYR A 198 -16.54 -25.22 -3.78
N THR A 199 -16.61 -24.27 -2.84
CA THR A 199 -16.98 -24.60 -1.44
C THR A 199 -18.42 -25.08 -1.33
N THR A 200 -19.33 -24.54 -2.14
CA THR A 200 -20.73 -24.96 -2.15
C THR A 200 -20.84 -26.35 -2.74
N ASP A 201 -20.19 -26.59 -3.89
CA ASP A 201 -20.18 -27.87 -4.59
C ASP A 201 -19.58 -28.99 -3.71
N ARG A 202 -18.46 -28.75 -3.01
CA ARG A 202 -17.88 -29.74 -2.08
C ARG A 202 -18.74 -30.03 -0.85
N LEU A 203 -19.49 -29.04 -0.35
CA LEU A 203 -20.41 -29.25 0.78
C LEU A 203 -21.64 -30.05 0.35
N GLU A 204 -22.08 -29.89 -0.90
CA GLU A 204 -23.13 -30.71 -1.52
C GLU A 204 -22.65 -32.14 -1.78
N GLU A 205 -21.45 -32.33 -2.32
CA GLU A 205 -20.84 -33.65 -2.60
C GLU A 205 -20.57 -34.48 -1.35
N LEU A 206 -20.17 -33.85 -0.22
CA LEU A 206 -19.87 -34.56 1.03
C LEU A 206 -21.11 -35.08 1.77
N GLY A 207 -22.33 -34.84 1.26
CA GLY A 207 -23.57 -35.38 1.83
C GLY A 207 -23.85 -34.93 3.26
N LEU A 208 -23.13 -33.92 3.78
CA LEU A 208 -23.30 -33.31 5.11
C LEU A 208 -24.55 -32.40 5.13
N SER A 209 -25.68 -32.99 4.75
CA SER A 209 -27.01 -32.40 4.73
C SER A 209 -27.59 -32.23 6.14
N ASN A 210 -26.77 -31.98 7.16
CA ASN A 210 -27.25 -31.79 8.52
C ASN A 210 -27.67 -30.31 8.70
N PRO A 211 -28.93 -29.98 9.03
CA PRO A 211 -29.40 -28.60 9.19
C PRO A 211 -28.68 -27.78 10.26
N ALA A 212 -27.92 -28.45 11.14
CA ALA A 212 -27.07 -27.83 12.16
C ALA A 212 -25.67 -27.43 11.64
N LEU A 213 -25.20 -28.02 10.53
CA LEU A 213 -23.92 -27.67 9.87
C LEU A 213 -24.12 -26.62 8.76
N LYS A 214 -25.29 -26.60 8.11
CA LYS A 214 -25.71 -25.56 7.14
C LYS A 214 -25.70 -24.13 7.71
N THR A 215 -25.69 -24.00 9.03
CA THR A 215 -25.86 -22.72 9.72
C THR A 215 -24.55 -22.04 10.12
N ASN A 216 -23.38 -22.64 9.85
CA ASN A 216 -22.11 -22.22 10.47
C ASN A 216 -21.04 -21.64 9.53
N ASP A 217 -21.14 -21.76 8.19
CA ASP A 217 -20.13 -21.19 7.27
C ASP A 217 -20.57 -19.83 6.71
N LEU A 218 -19.80 -18.79 7.00
CA LEU A 218 -20.00 -17.44 6.49
C LEU A 218 -19.96 -17.37 4.96
N ARG A 219 -19.22 -18.28 4.31
CA ARG A 219 -19.10 -18.34 2.85
C ARG A 219 -20.39 -18.81 2.18
N GLN A 220 -21.04 -19.81 2.77
CA GLN A 220 -22.34 -20.28 2.31
C GLN A 220 -23.38 -19.17 2.43
N MET A 221 -23.36 -18.41 3.53
CA MET A 221 -24.25 -17.27 3.71
C MET A 221 -23.99 -16.17 2.66
N MET A 222 -22.73 -15.85 2.37
CA MET A 222 -22.38 -14.89 1.32
C MET A 222 -22.81 -15.36 -0.07
N TRP A 223 -22.75 -16.67 -0.34
CA TRP A 223 -23.24 -17.25 -1.59
C TRP A 223 -24.77 -17.26 -1.68
N ASP A 224 -25.47 -17.57 -0.59
CA ASP A 224 -26.92 -17.48 -0.48
C ASP A 224 -27.38 -16.03 -0.69
N TRP A 225 -26.70 -15.07 -0.07
CA TRP A 225 -26.94 -13.65 -0.30
C TRP A 225 -26.63 -13.26 -1.74
N HIS A 226 -25.53 -13.76 -2.32
CA HIS A 226 -25.18 -13.49 -3.71
C HIS A 226 -26.27 -13.98 -4.68
N SER A 227 -26.77 -15.20 -4.47
CA SER A 227 -27.83 -15.82 -5.28
C SER A 227 -29.13 -15.03 -5.17
N LYS A 228 -29.58 -14.73 -3.94
CA LYS A 228 -30.78 -13.91 -3.68
C LYS A 228 -30.65 -12.48 -4.21
N LEU A 229 -29.49 -11.85 -4.00
CA LEU A 229 -29.21 -10.48 -4.42
C LEU A 229 -29.13 -10.38 -5.94
N LYS A 230 -28.54 -11.35 -6.63
CA LYS A 230 -28.49 -11.41 -8.10
C LYS A 230 -29.90 -11.36 -8.68
N GLU A 231 -30.80 -12.21 -8.20
CA GLU A 231 -32.20 -12.24 -8.66
C GLU A 231 -32.91 -10.92 -8.35
N ARG A 232 -32.72 -10.40 -7.13
CA ARG A 232 -33.33 -9.13 -6.72
C ARG A 232 -32.85 -7.96 -7.58
N LEU A 233 -31.54 -7.84 -7.82
CA LEU A 233 -30.95 -6.77 -8.62
C LEU A 233 -31.45 -6.83 -10.07
N ALA A 234 -31.59 -8.02 -10.65
CA ALA A 234 -32.12 -8.16 -12.01
C ALA A 234 -33.54 -7.59 -12.14
N VAL A 235 -34.42 -7.89 -11.16
CA VAL A 235 -35.80 -7.36 -11.12
C VAL A 235 -35.82 -5.85 -10.85
N GLU A 236 -35.07 -5.40 -9.84
CA GLU A 236 -35.08 -4.02 -9.39
C GLU A 236 -34.49 -3.07 -10.45
N ILE A 237 -33.39 -3.46 -11.11
CA ILE A 237 -32.78 -2.68 -12.21
C ILE A 237 -33.76 -2.58 -13.39
N ALA A 238 -34.48 -3.66 -13.71
CA ALA A 238 -35.48 -3.65 -14.78
C ALA A 238 -36.66 -2.73 -14.44
N THR A 239 -37.15 -2.76 -13.19
CA THR A 239 -38.23 -1.88 -12.73
C THR A 239 -37.79 -0.42 -12.69
N LEU A 240 -36.59 -0.15 -12.19
CA LEU A 240 -36.02 1.19 -12.15
C LEU A 240 -35.80 1.76 -13.56
N ASN A 241 -35.36 0.95 -14.52
CA ASN A 241 -35.25 1.39 -15.90
C ASN A 241 -36.62 1.78 -16.50
N GLN A 242 -37.67 0.99 -16.24
CA GLN A 242 -39.03 1.32 -16.69
C GLN A 242 -39.58 2.60 -16.02
N GLN A 243 -39.29 2.82 -14.74
CA GLN A 243 -39.68 4.03 -14.02
C GLN A 243 -38.97 5.27 -14.57
N GLU A 244 -37.66 5.17 -14.82
CA GLU A 244 -36.88 6.28 -15.38
C GLU A 244 -37.28 6.60 -16.83
N GLU A 245 -37.60 5.60 -17.64
CA GLU A 245 -38.17 5.81 -18.98
C GLU A 245 -39.52 6.53 -18.96
N ARG A 246 -40.38 6.25 -17.95
CA ARG A 246 -41.65 6.96 -17.75
C ARG A 246 -41.44 8.41 -17.31
N VAL A 247 -40.48 8.67 -16.41
CA VAL A 247 -40.19 10.01 -15.87
C VAL A 247 -39.45 10.92 -16.87
N LYS A 248 -38.59 10.36 -17.73
CA LYS A 248 -37.95 11.10 -18.84
C LYS A 248 -38.97 11.76 -19.79
N ARG A 249 -40.20 11.24 -19.88
CA ARG A 249 -41.28 11.79 -20.69
C ARG A 249 -42.00 12.98 -20.05
N THR A 250 -41.89 13.19 -18.73
CA THR A 250 -42.65 14.21 -18.00
C THR A 250 -41.80 15.32 -17.38
N ASP A 251 -40.55 15.07 -16.96
CA ASP A 251 -39.70 16.13 -16.37
C ASP A 251 -38.19 15.78 -16.38
N ALA A 252 -37.52 16.02 -17.51
CA ALA A 252 -36.14 15.56 -17.77
C ALA A 252 -35.01 16.26 -16.98
N ARG A 253 -35.28 17.33 -16.23
CA ARG A 253 -34.23 18.22 -15.67
C ARG A 253 -33.87 18.01 -14.18
N LYS A 254 -34.54 17.10 -13.45
CA LYS A 254 -34.39 17.00 -11.97
C LYS A 254 -33.90 15.67 -11.41
N MET A 255 -33.87 14.57 -12.17
CA MET A 255 -33.33 13.28 -11.69
C MET A 255 -32.11 12.83 -12.49
N VAL A 256 -31.03 12.55 -11.78
CA VAL A 256 -29.91 11.76 -12.32
C VAL A 256 -30.40 10.31 -12.37
N GLY A 257 -30.63 9.79 -13.58
CA GLY A 257 -31.02 8.40 -13.78
C GLY A 257 -29.91 7.45 -13.36
N LEU A 258 -30.23 6.46 -12.53
CA LEU A 258 -29.31 5.42 -12.05
C LEU A 258 -29.30 4.21 -12.98
N SER A 259 -30.37 3.98 -13.76
CA SER A 259 -30.48 2.83 -14.67
C SER A 259 -29.31 2.71 -15.65
N PRO A 260 -28.81 3.80 -16.28
CA PRO A 260 -27.74 3.70 -17.28
C PRO A 260 -26.42 3.24 -16.68
N PHE A 261 -26.19 3.49 -15.39
CA PHE A 261 -24.95 3.10 -14.71
C PHE A 261 -25.01 1.68 -14.15
N LEU A 262 -26.18 1.23 -13.70
CA LEU A 262 -26.40 -0.12 -13.19
C LEU A 262 -26.41 -1.18 -14.30
N LEU A 263 -26.76 -0.81 -15.54
CA LEU A 263 -26.74 -1.72 -16.69
C LEU A 263 -25.34 -1.96 -17.29
N LEU A 264 -24.31 -1.25 -16.82
CA LEU A 264 -22.95 -1.35 -17.36
C LEU A 264 -22.23 -2.64 -16.94
N LEU A 265 -22.65 -3.26 -15.83
CA LEU A 265 -22.15 -4.53 -15.35
C LEU A 265 -23.31 -5.51 -15.19
N LYS A 266 -23.04 -6.80 -15.33
CA LYS A 266 -24.04 -7.84 -15.11
C LYS A 266 -24.46 -7.90 -13.63
N PRO A 267 -25.73 -8.22 -13.30
CA PRO A 267 -26.21 -8.32 -11.92
C PRO A 267 -25.38 -9.25 -11.02
N GLU A 268 -24.81 -10.32 -11.59
CA GLU A 268 -23.88 -11.22 -10.89
C GLU A 268 -22.64 -10.49 -10.36
N LYS A 269 -22.02 -9.64 -11.18
CA LYS A 269 -20.83 -8.89 -10.76
C LYS A 269 -21.20 -7.82 -9.72
N LEU A 270 -22.34 -7.14 -9.93
CA LEU A 270 -22.81 -6.11 -9.00
C LEU A 270 -23.10 -6.66 -7.61
N SER A 271 -23.77 -7.82 -7.51
CA SER A 271 -24.07 -8.45 -6.22
C SER A 271 -22.79 -8.83 -5.48
N LEU A 272 -21.82 -9.42 -6.18
CA LEU A 272 -20.53 -9.81 -5.62
C LEU A 272 -19.73 -8.62 -5.10
N ILE A 273 -19.56 -7.57 -5.92
CA ILE A 273 -18.83 -6.34 -5.53
C ILE A 273 -19.46 -5.73 -4.27
N THR A 274 -20.79 -5.68 -4.22
CA THR A 274 -21.52 -5.10 -3.08
C THR A 274 -21.28 -5.88 -1.79
N ILE A 275 -21.39 -7.21 -1.84
CA ILE A 275 -21.15 -8.09 -0.69
C ILE A 275 -19.70 -7.96 -0.23
N LEU A 276 -18.72 -8.04 -1.15
CA LEU A 276 -17.30 -8.00 -0.82
C LEU A 276 -16.87 -6.65 -0.24
N GLU A 277 -17.25 -5.53 -0.85
CA GLU A 277 -16.87 -4.20 -0.39
C GLU A 277 -17.50 -3.82 0.95
N LEU A 278 -18.76 -4.22 1.18
CA LEU A 278 -19.41 -3.92 2.45
C LEU A 278 -18.80 -4.75 3.59
N MET A 279 -18.46 -6.00 3.33
CA MET A 279 -17.77 -6.85 4.28
C MET A 279 -16.31 -6.40 4.53
N HIS A 280 -15.63 -5.86 3.52
CA HIS A 280 -14.28 -5.28 3.63
C HIS A 280 -14.22 -4.11 4.63
N LEU A 281 -15.31 -3.34 4.74
CA LEU A 281 -15.33 -2.13 5.54
C LEU A 281 -15.61 -2.34 7.04
N GLN A 282 -15.81 -3.57 7.51
CA GLN A 282 -16.02 -3.87 8.93
C GLN A 282 -14.86 -3.34 9.79
N ASP A 283 -15.19 -2.81 10.97
CA ASP A 283 -14.27 -2.17 11.93
C ASP A 283 -13.45 -1.01 11.33
N SER A 284 -13.95 -0.41 10.24
CA SER A 284 -13.31 0.76 9.65
C SER A 284 -13.84 2.06 10.26
N GLY A 285 -12.95 3.05 10.37
CA GLY A 285 -13.34 4.39 10.80
C GLY A 285 -13.66 4.53 12.30
N GLY A 286 -13.27 3.56 13.14
CA GLY A 286 -13.39 3.62 14.60
C GLY A 286 -14.76 3.18 15.16
N VAL A 287 -15.54 2.44 14.36
CA VAL A 287 -16.82 1.84 14.77
C VAL A 287 -16.55 0.37 15.10
N ILE A 288 -16.96 -0.10 16.27
CA ILE A 288 -16.79 -1.50 16.68
C ILE A 288 -17.97 -2.32 16.12
N GLY A 289 -17.68 -3.40 15.39
CA GLY A 289 -18.69 -4.29 14.80
C GLY A 289 -19.46 -3.65 13.64
N GLY A 290 -18.88 -2.67 12.94
CA GLY A 290 -19.58 -1.93 11.89
C GLY A 290 -18.71 -0.98 11.08
N MET A 291 -19.35 -0.16 10.24
CA MET A 291 -18.69 0.86 9.45
C MET A 291 -19.48 2.15 9.35
N LYS A 292 -18.77 3.25 9.02
CA LYS A 292 -19.41 4.52 8.69
C LYS A 292 -20.17 4.39 7.36
N THR A 293 -21.47 4.61 7.37
CA THR A 293 -22.33 4.42 6.19
C THR A 293 -21.83 5.20 4.97
N ALA A 294 -21.45 6.47 5.13
CA ALA A 294 -20.96 7.29 4.02
C ALA A 294 -19.72 6.68 3.32
N ARG A 295 -18.83 6.02 4.07
CA ARG A 295 -17.65 5.33 3.53
C ARG A 295 -18.06 4.06 2.79
N ALA A 296 -19.04 3.32 3.30
CA ALA A 296 -19.58 2.12 2.66
C ALA A 296 -20.17 2.42 1.28
N LEU A 297 -21.06 3.40 1.21
CA LEU A 297 -21.71 3.75 -0.05
C LEU A 297 -20.71 4.24 -1.11
N LEU A 298 -19.72 5.03 -0.69
CA LEU A 298 -18.66 5.53 -1.59
C LEU A 298 -17.74 4.42 -2.10
N ALA A 299 -17.35 3.48 -1.24
CA ALA A 299 -16.45 2.38 -1.61
C ALA A 299 -17.13 1.45 -2.62
N VAL A 300 -18.37 1.03 -2.35
CA VAL A 300 -19.15 0.17 -3.26
C VAL A 300 -19.31 0.85 -4.63
N GLY A 301 -19.75 2.11 -4.66
CA GLY A 301 -19.94 2.84 -5.91
C GLY A 301 -18.64 3.03 -6.71
N LYS A 302 -17.51 3.26 -6.03
CA LYS A 302 -16.18 3.38 -6.67
C LYS A 302 -15.68 2.04 -7.19
N ALA A 303 -15.90 0.94 -6.46
CA ALA A 303 -15.52 -0.39 -6.90
C ALA A 303 -16.27 -0.82 -8.17
N VAL A 304 -17.57 -0.53 -8.25
CA VAL A 304 -18.40 -0.76 -9.44
C VAL A 304 -17.86 0.02 -10.65
N GLU A 305 -17.54 1.30 -10.49
CA GLU A 305 -16.96 2.11 -11.57
C GLU A 305 -15.60 1.58 -12.04
N MET A 306 -14.73 1.18 -11.09
CA MET A 306 -13.42 0.62 -11.40
C MET A 306 -13.51 -0.71 -12.16
N GLU A 307 -14.45 -1.58 -11.79
CA GLU A 307 -14.67 -2.85 -12.49
C GLU A 307 -15.21 -2.64 -13.90
N TYR A 308 -16.17 -1.72 -14.09
CA TYR A 308 -16.65 -1.36 -15.43
C TYR A 308 -15.51 -0.87 -16.32
N LYS A 309 -14.67 0.03 -15.80
CA LYS A 309 -13.48 0.51 -16.52
C LYS A 309 -12.54 -0.63 -16.89
N ALA A 310 -12.31 -1.59 -15.99
CA ALA A 310 -11.47 -2.76 -16.28
C ALA A 310 -12.09 -3.67 -17.36
N GLU A 311 -13.39 -3.92 -17.34
CA GLU A 311 -14.08 -4.76 -18.33
C GLU A 311 -14.07 -4.13 -19.73
N MET A 312 -14.21 -2.81 -19.82
CA MET A 312 -14.11 -2.06 -21.07
C MET A 312 -12.70 -2.12 -21.66
N CYS A 313 -11.64 -2.01 -20.84
CA CYS A 313 -10.27 -2.21 -21.30
C CYS A 313 -10.05 -3.61 -21.89
N LYS A 314 -10.61 -4.66 -21.26
CA LYS A 314 -10.53 -6.04 -21.75
C LYS A 314 -11.26 -6.23 -23.09
N LYS A 315 -12.46 -5.66 -23.22
CA LYS A 315 -13.32 -5.83 -24.43
C LYS A 315 -12.73 -5.22 -25.69
N HIS A 316 -11.97 -4.13 -25.54
CA HIS A 316 -11.43 -3.38 -26.66
C HIS A 316 -10.02 -3.83 -27.08
N ASN A 317 -9.47 -4.90 -26.48
CA ASN A 317 -8.15 -5.46 -26.82
C ASN A 317 -7.12 -4.36 -27.11
N LEU A 318 -6.96 -3.41 -26.18
CA LEU A 318 -5.94 -2.39 -26.30
C LEU A 318 -4.59 -3.11 -26.36
N SER A 319 -4.04 -3.25 -27.57
CA SER A 319 -2.73 -3.82 -27.79
C SER A 319 -1.75 -2.90 -27.07
N VAL A 320 -1.17 -3.38 -25.98
CA VAL A 320 0.03 -2.77 -25.43
C VAL A 320 1.07 -2.83 -26.55
N PRO A 321 1.64 -1.69 -26.98
CA PRO A 321 2.76 -1.73 -27.90
C PRO A 321 3.83 -2.61 -27.27
N THR A 322 4.08 -3.77 -27.86
CA THR A 322 5.16 -4.64 -27.44
C THR A 322 6.45 -3.83 -27.65
N SER A 323 7.22 -3.66 -26.58
CA SER A 323 8.42 -2.83 -26.57
C SER A 323 9.30 -3.16 -27.78
N GLY A 324 9.40 -2.23 -28.72
CA GLY A 324 10.48 -2.24 -29.70
C GLY A 324 11.81 -2.16 -28.95
N ARG A 325 12.83 -2.88 -29.46
CA ARG A 325 14.19 -2.87 -28.88
C ARG A 325 14.64 -1.43 -28.60
N MET A 326 15.13 -1.21 -27.37
CA MET A 326 15.78 0.03 -26.96
C MET A 326 16.92 0.39 -27.93
N PRO A 327 17.02 1.63 -28.42
CA PRO A 327 18.19 2.06 -29.18
C PRO A 327 19.44 1.99 -28.31
N SER A 328 20.56 1.57 -28.89
CA SER A 328 21.87 1.47 -28.22
C SER A 328 22.54 2.82 -27.92
N ASN A 329 21.87 3.94 -28.19
CA ASN A 329 22.43 5.28 -28.01
C ASN A 329 21.90 5.91 -26.71
N GLY A 330 22.80 6.45 -25.90
CA GLY A 330 22.51 7.02 -24.59
C GLY A 330 21.44 8.12 -24.59
N TYR A 331 20.73 8.21 -23.46
CA TYR A 331 19.61 9.11 -23.16
C TYR A 331 19.91 10.62 -23.34
N PHE A 332 21.19 11.01 -23.36
CA PHE A 332 21.63 12.42 -23.39
C PHE A 332 21.89 12.99 -24.78
N SER A 333 21.59 12.26 -25.87
CA SER A 333 21.62 12.85 -27.20
C SER A 333 20.30 13.57 -27.51
N SER A 334 20.37 14.76 -28.12
CA SER A 334 19.19 15.49 -28.60
C SER A 334 18.29 14.66 -29.53
N HIS A 335 18.85 13.63 -30.17
CA HIS A 335 18.16 12.67 -31.02
C HIS A 335 17.42 11.60 -30.21
N GLY A 336 18.02 11.04 -29.15
CA GLY A 336 17.34 10.12 -28.22
C GLY A 336 16.14 10.76 -27.51
N TYR A 337 16.24 12.04 -27.15
CA TYR A 337 15.12 12.82 -26.61
C TYR A 337 13.97 12.99 -27.60
N ARG A 338 14.28 13.24 -28.88
CA ARG A 338 13.28 13.39 -29.95
C ARG A 338 12.61 12.08 -30.30
N ASP A 339 13.34 10.96 -30.30
CA ASP A 339 12.77 9.64 -30.58
C ASP A 339 11.81 9.18 -29.48
N LEU A 340 12.18 9.36 -28.20
CA LEU A 340 11.28 9.12 -27.06
C LEU A 340 10.03 10.01 -27.11
N HIS A 341 10.20 11.31 -27.41
CA HIS A 341 9.09 12.24 -27.57
C HIS A 341 8.18 11.87 -28.77
N THR A 342 8.75 11.39 -29.87
CA THR A 342 8.00 10.98 -31.08
C THR A 342 7.23 9.69 -30.84
N GLN A 343 7.82 8.70 -30.16
CA GLN A 343 7.12 7.48 -29.74
C GLN A 343 5.98 7.79 -28.76
N ARG A 344 6.15 8.79 -27.88
CA ARG A 344 5.12 9.25 -26.93
C ARG A 344 3.99 10.02 -27.61
N MET A 345 4.28 10.88 -28.59
CA MET A 345 3.25 11.54 -29.42
C MET A 345 2.42 10.52 -30.20
N ALA A 346 3.05 9.45 -30.72
CA ALA A 346 2.34 8.36 -31.39
C ALA A 346 1.45 7.55 -30.42
N ALA A 347 1.94 7.26 -29.20
CA ALA A 347 1.13 6.61 -28.16
C ALA A 347 -0.03 7.50 -27.68
N GLN A 348 0.17 8.81 -27.56
CA GLN A 348 -0.86 9.78 -27.19
C GLN A 348 -1.94 9.88 -28.26
N MET A 349 -1.59 9.92 -29.55
CA MET A 349 -2.58 9.88 -30.65
C MET A 349 -3.41 8.60 -30.58
N TYR A 350 -2.80 7.46 -30.26
CA TYR A 350 -3.52 6.19 -30.07
C TYR A 350 -4.44 6.18 -28.84
N VAL A 351 -4.09 6.87 -27.75
CA VAL A 351 -4.90 6.95 -26.51
C VAL A 351 -6.03 7.97 -26.66
N GLU A 352 -5.77 9.15 -27.22
CA GLU A 352 -6.78 10.19 -27.45
C GLU A 352 -7.85 9.75 -28.45
N GLU A 353 -7.50 9.01 -29.51
CA GLU A 353 -8.48 8.38 -30.42
C GLU A 353 -9.32 7.29 -29.72
N ASN A 354 -8.89 6.78 -28.56
CA ASN A 354 -9.54 5.73 -27.77
C ASN A 354 -10.04 6.21 -26.39
N GLU A 355 -10.16 7.50 -26.06
CA GLU A 355 -10.58 7.95 -24.72
C GLU A 355 -11.99 8.59 -24.62
N ASP A 356 -12.72 8.73 -25.73
CA ASP A 356 -14.04 9.42 -25.77
C ASP A 356 -15.21 8.70 -25.06
N TRP A 357 -15.01 7.53 -24.42
CA TRP A 357 -16.09 6.63 -23.95
C TRP A 357 -16.28 6.57 -22.42
N SER A 358 -15.53 7.34 -21.61
CA SER A 358 -15.58 7.24 -20.14
C SER A 358 -15.45 8.59 -19.41
N SER A 359 -16.55 9.33 -19.26
CA SER A 359 -16.62 10.40 -18.26
C SER A 359 -16.66 9.81 -16.83
N ASP A 360 -15.84 10.33 -15.92
CA ASP A 360 -15.82 9.90 -14.51
C ASP A 360 -17.19 10.08 -13.83
N TRP A 361 -17.58 9.10 -12.99
CA TRP A 361 -18.84 9.19 -12.26
C TRP A 361 -18.73 10.23 -11.14
N THR A 362 -19.79 11.04 -10.96
CA THR A 362 -19.84 12.00 -9.84
C THR A 362 -19.95 11.27 -8.49
N GLN A 363 -19.50 11.92 -7.40
CA GLN A 363 -19.63 11.35 -6.06
C GLN A 363 -21.09 11.09 -5.66
N VAL A 364 -22.01 11.93 -6.14
CA VAL A 364 -23.45 11.73 -5.95
C VAL A 364 -23.93 10.46 -6.62
N VAL A 365 -23.48 10.19 -7.86
CA VAL A 365 -23.80 8.95 -8.59
C VAL A 365 -23.22 7.74 -7.86
N ARG A 366 -21.94 7.77 -7.48
CA ARG A 366 -21.29 6.69 -6.72
C ARG A 366 -22.05 6.35 -5.45
N VAL A 367 -22.45 7.37 -4.68
CA VAL A 367 -23.18 7.18 -3.41
C VAL A 367 -24.59 6.68 -3.65
N LYS A 368 -25.28 7.14 -4.69
CA LYS A 368 -26.63 6.66 -5.01
C LYS A 368 -26.62 5.21 -5.50
N ILE A 369 -25.66 4.84 -6.35
CA ILE A 369 -25.44 3.45 -6.80
C ILE A 369 -25.07 2.58 -5.60
N GLY A 370 -24.09 3.02 -4.80
CA GLY A 370 -23.72 2.33 -3.57
C GLY A 370 -24.91 2.20 -2.62
N SER A 371 -25.73 3.24 -2.45
CA SER A 371 -26.93 3.18 -1.61
C SER A 371 -27.91 2.15 -2.14
N PHE A 372 -28.24 2.20 -3.42
CA PHE A 372 -29.18 1.28 -4.06
C PHE A 372 -28.74 -0.18 -3.89
N LEU A 373 -27.47 -0.46 -4.15
CA LEU A 373 -26.92 -1.81 -4.03
C LEU A 373 -26.88 -2.30 -2.58
N VAL A 374 -26.46 -1.44 -1.65
CA VAL A 374 -26.40 -1.78 -0.22
C VAL A 374 -27.78 -1.97 0.38
N ASP A 375 -28.77 -1.16 -0.02
CA ASP A 375 -30.16 -1.27 0.39
C ASP A 375 -30.75 -2.62 -0.05
N CYS A 376 -30.57 -2.97 -1.33
CA CYS A 376 -30.96 -4.28 -1.84
C CYS A 376 -30.26 -5.43 -1.09
N LEU A 377 -28.99 -5.27 -0.71
CA LEU A 377 -28.27 -6.26 0.09
C LEU A 377 -28.86 -6.38 1.50
N MET A 378 -29.19 -5.25 2.16
CA MET A 378 -29.74 -5.25 3.51
C MET A 378 -31.12 -5.93 3.58
N ASP A 379 -31.92 -5.83 2.52
CA ASP A 379 -33.23 -6.48 2.43
C ASP A 379 -33.13 -8.01 2.29
N VAL A 380 -32.11 -8.51 1.59
CA VAL A 380 -31.97 -9.96 1.31
C VAL A 380 -31.02 -10.68 2.27
N ALA A 381 -30.12 -9.95 2.91
CA ALA A 381 -29.09 -10.55 3.77
C ALA A 381 -29.65 -10.84 5.17
N THR A 382 -29.89 -12.11 5.44
CA THR A 382 -30.38 -12.62 6.72
C THR A 382 -29.39 -13.58 7.39
N VAL A 383 -29.49 -13.69 8.71
CA VAL A 383 -28.68 -14.55 9.59
C VAL A 383 -29.61 -15.23 10.58
N VAL A 384 -29.46 -16.56 10.72
CA VAL A 384 -30.16 -17.32 11.76
C VAL A 384 -29.39 -17.22 13.07
N ARG A 385 -30.00 -16.58 14.07
CA ARG A 385 -29.49 -16.53 15.43
C ARG A 385 -30.10 -17.67 16.24
N THR A 386 -29.24 -18.38 16.96
CA THR A 386 -29.67 -19.42 17.90
C THR A 386 -29.44 -18.92 19.32
N LYS A 387 -30.48 -18.88 20.16
CA LYS A 387 -30.38 -18.47 21.57
C LYS A 387 -31.07 -19.50 22.46
N LYS A 388 -30.38 -19.95 23.51
CA LYS A 388 -30.98 -20.74 24.58
C LYS A 388 -31.76 -19.80 25.51
N ASP A 389 -33.04 -20.09 25.73
CA ASP A 389 -33.83 -19.41 26.75
C ASP A 389 -33.27 -19.78 28.13
N GLN A 390 -32.99 -18.76 28.95
CA GLN A 390 -32.37 -18.92 30.27
C GLN A 390 -33.33 -19.57 31.28
N THR A 391 -34.63 -19.57 30.98
CA THR A 391 -35.68 -20.05 31.88
C THR A 391 -36.16 -21.45 31.54
N THR A 392 -36.21 -21.80 30.25
CA THR A 392 -36.77 -23.08 29.75
C THR A 392 -35.71 -24.02 29.19
N GLY A 393 -34.49 -23.53 28.91
CA GLY A 393 -33.41 -24.33 28.30
C GLY A 393 -33.61 -24.64 26.81
N GLU A 394 -34.74 -24.26 26.22
CA GLU A 394 -35.04 -24.51 24.81
C GLU A 394 -34.21 -23.61 23.89
N VAL A 395 -33.78 -24.19 22.77
CA VAL A 395 -32.95 -23.53 21.76
C VAL A 395 -33.86 -22.91 20.70
N PHE A 396 -34.10 -21.60 20.76
CA PHE A 396 -34.87 -20.89 19.74
C PHE A 396 -33.98 -20.42 18.58
N ARG A 397 -34.43 -20.62 17.34
CA ARG A 397 -33.78 -20.14 16.11
C ARG A 397 -34.63 -19.03 15.50
N GLU A 398 -34.05 -17.85 15.36
CA GLU A 398 -34.70 -16.67 14.79
C GLU A 398 -33.91 -16.17 13.57
N GLU A 399 -34.59 -15.87 12.47
CA GLU A 399 -33.97 -15.23 11.31
C GLU A 399 -33.98 -13.70 11.52
N GLN A 400 -32.78 -13.10 11.48
CA GLN A 400 -32.59 -11.67 11.71
C GLN A 400 -31.80 -11.04 10.55
N PRO A 401 -31.94 -9.74 10.29
CA PRO A 401 -31.11 -9.05 9.31
C PRO A 401 -29.62 -9.16 9.65
N ALA A 402 -28.82 -9.45 8.63
CA ALA A 402 -27.36 -9.53 8.69
C ALA A 402 -26.71 -8.17 8.97
N PHE A 403 -27.27 -7.13 8.34
CA PHE A 403 -26.84 -5.76 8.46
C PHE A 403 -28.02 -4.91 8.94
N PHE A 404 -27.75 -3.95 9.81
CA PHE A 404 -28.75 -2.97 10.23
C PHE A 404 -28.14 -1.59 10.35
N HIS A 405 -28.94 -0.58 10.03
CA HIS A 405 -28.54 0.80 10.10
C HIS A 405 -28.82 1.37 11.50
N SER A 406 -27.84 2.05 12.10
CA SER A 406 -27.99 2.69 13.42
C SER A 406 -27.20 4.01 13.49
N TYR A 407 -27.27 4.69 14.64
CA TYR A 407 -26.55 5.94 14.88
C TYR A 407 -25.71 5.86 16.15
N GLU A 408 -24.46 6.32 16.06
CA GLU A 408 -23.55 6.44 17.20
C GLU A 408 -23.12 7.89 17.43
N TYR A 409 -22.85 8.25 18.69
CA TYR A 409 -22.31 9.55 19.05
C TYR A 409 -20.79 9.46 19.21
N LEU A 410 -20.06 10.07 18.27
CA LEU A 410 -18.60 10.18 18.36
C LEU A 410 -18.23 11.64 18.64
N ARG A 411 -17.65 11.92 19.80
CA ARG A 411 -17.26 13.27 20.25
C ARG A 411 -18.41 14.29 20.13
N GLY A 412 -19.62 13.89 20.53
CA GLY A 412 -20.82 14.73 20.51
C GLY A 412 -21.56 14.82 19.16
N ASN A 413 -21.02 14.26 18.07
CA ASN A 413 -21.69 14.26 16.77
C ASN A 413 -22.41 12.94 16.49
N LYS A 414 -23.69 13.02 16.08
CA LYS A 414 -24.49 11.87 15.63
C LYS A 414 -24.00 11.40 14.26
N LEU A 415 -23.56 10.15 14.16
CA LEU A 415 -22.99 9.58 12.96
C LEU A 415 -23.74 8.29 12.60
N GLY A 416 -24.23 8.21 11.36
CA GLY A 416 -24.87 7.01 10.84
C GLY A 416 -23.85 5.90 10.56
N VAL A 417 -24.12 4.72 11.10
CA VAL A 417 -23.28 3.54 10.99
C VAL A 417 -24.09 2.36 10.48
N ILE A 418 -23.51 1.54 9.62
CA ILE A 418 -24.04 0.22 9.30
C ILE A 418 -23.38 -0.75 10.27
N LYS A 419 -24.17 -1.41 11.11
CA LYS A 419 -23.71 -2.43 12.03
C LYS A 419 -24.06 -3.80 11.51
N LEU A 420 -23.21 -4.75 11.86
CA LEU A 420 -23.47 -6.14 11.58
C LEU A 420 -24.21 -6.74 12.78
N ASN A 421 -25.06 -7.72 12.51
CA ASN A 421 -25.69 -8.52 13.56
C ASN A 421 -24.59 -9.01 14.52
N PRO A 422 -24.77 -8.98 15.85
CA PRO A 422 -23.77 -9.50 16.79
C PRO A 422 -23.35 -10.94 16.45
N SER A 423 -24.29 -11.77 16.00
CA SER A 423 -24.01 -13.14 15.54
C SER A 423 -23.08 -13.15 14.32
N MET A 424 -23.22 -12.18 13.41
CA MET A 424 -22.27 -11.96 12.32
C MET A 424 -20.97 -11.34 12.77
N THR A 425 -20.98 -10.42 13.73
CA THR A 425 -19.76 -9.79 14.24
C THR A 425 -18.91 -10.81 14.96
N GLU A 426 -19.52 -11.71 15.74
CA GLU A 426 -18.85 -12.84 16.38
C GLU A 426 -18.36 -13.87 15.37
N ARG A 427 -19.14 -14.14 14.31
CA ARG A 427 -18.72 -15.02 13.20
C ARG A 427 -17.63 -14.41 12.35
N MET A 428 -17.65 -13.11 12.08
CA MET A 428 -16.57 -12.40 11.39
C MET A 428 -15.37 -12.19 12.30
N ALA A 429 -15.62 -12.14 13.60
CA ALA A 429 -14.64 -12.33 14.65
C ALA A 429 -14.29 -13.81 14.88
N LYS A 430 -14.64 -14.71 13.97
CA LYS A 430 -14.09 -16.07 13.85
C LYS A 430 -13.47 -16.21 12.45
N ASP A 431 -14.29 -16.00 11.41
CA ASP A 431 -13.98 -15.94 9.98
C ASP A 431 -13.84 -14.48 9.51
N SER A 432 -12.64 -13.94 9.59
CA SER A 432 -12.40 -12.56 9.18
C SER A 432 -12.72 -12.41 7.68
N VAL A 433 -13.40 -11.31 7.26
CA VAL A 433 -13.81 -11.03 5.85
C VAL A 433 -13.05 -9.85 5.25
N ARG A 434 -12.10 -9.27 5.98
CA ARG A 434 -11.03 -8.40 5.42
C ARG A 434 -10.06 -9.15 4.49
N GLU A 435 -10.51 -10.30 4.01
CA GLU A 435 -9.90 -11.62 3.88
C GLU A 435 -10.31 -12.34 2.61
N ALA A 436 -11.37 -11.81 1.99
CA ALA A 436 -11.90 -12.25 0.73
C ALA A 436 -11.15 -11.67 -0.48
N LEU A 437 -10.43 -10.55 -0.31
CA LEU A 437 -9.86 -9.80 -1.42
C LEU A 437 -8.36 -9.99 -1.48
N HIS A 438 -7.97 -10.81 -2.46
CA HIS A 438 -6.62 -11.04 -2.90
C HIS A 438 -5.83 -9.72 -3.07
N PRO A 439 -4.53 -9.63 -2.69
CA PRO A 439 -3.72 -8.47 -3.02
C PRO A 439 -3.73 -8.21 -4.53
N ARG A 440 -4.40 -7.13 -4.96
CA ARG A 440 -4.42 -6.73 -6.37
C ARG A 440 -3.03 -6.50 -6.96
N HIS A 441 -2.05 -6.20 -6.10
CA HIS A 441 -0.74 -5.69 -6.45
C HIS A 441 0.34 -6.49 -5.71
N LEU A 442 0.88 -7.51 -6.37
CA LEU A 442 2.04 -8.30 -5.94
C LEU A 442 3.30 -7.85 -6.72
N PRO A 443 4.53 -8.21 -6.26
CA PRO A 443 5.74 -7.97 -7.04
C PRO A 443 5.63 -8.58 -8.45
N MET A 444 6.19 -7.90 -9.46
CA MET A 444 6.14 -8.37 -10.85
C MET A 444 7.28 -9.35 -11.11
N LEU A 445 7.04 -10.37 -11.93
CA LEU A 445 8.06 -11.32 -12.39
C LEU A 445 8.86 -10.81 -13.59
N VAL A 446 8.32 -9.78 -14.27
CA VAL A 446 8.93 -9.15 -15.43
C VAL A 446 9.18 -7.67 -15.15
N LYS A 447 10.08 -7.06 -15.93
CA LYS A 447 10.32 -5.63 -15.87
C LYS A 447 9.00 -4.86 -16.03
N PRO A 448 8.75 -3.85 -15.18
CA PRO A 448 7.54 -3.04 -15.29
C PRO A 448 7.36 -2.40 -16.65
N LYS A 449 6.09 -2.14 -17.00
CA LYS A 449 5.75 -1.30 -18.13
C LYS A 449 6.30 0.11 -17.89
N LEU A 450 7.03 0.65 -18.87
CA LEU A 450 7.57 2.01 -18.79
C LEU A 450 6.45 3.04 -18.62
N TRP A 451 6.72 4.10 -17.86
CA TRP A 451 5.80 5.22 -17.72
C TRP A 451 5.79 6.08 -18.99
N LEU A 452 4.69 6.00 -19.74
CA LEU A 452 4.47 6.77 -20.96
C LEU A 452 3.52 7.96 -20.75
N ALA A 453 2.61 7.84 -19.78
CA ALA A 453 1.65 8.88 -19.45
C ALA A 453 1.31 8.85 -17.95
N ALA A 454 0.56 9.86 -17.49
CA ALA A 454 0.16 9.99 -16.09
C ALA A 454 -0.58 8.76 -15.53
N ASP A 455 -1.32 8.05 -16.38
CA ASP A 455 -2.11 6.87 -16.02
C ASP A 455 -1.72 5.63 -16.86
N ASP A 456 -0.51 5.63 -17.47
CA ASP A 456 0.02 4.51 -18.26
C ASP A 456 1.48 4.17 -17.91
N GLY A 457 1.68 3.10 -17.14
CA GLY A 457 2.97 2.59 -16.67
C GLY A 457 2.83 1.72 -15.41
N GLY A 458 3.92 1.06 -14.99
CA GLY A 458 3.92 0.14 -13.85
C GLY A 458 3.52 -1.29 -14.23
N TYR A 459 2.30 -1.72 -13.87
CA TYR A 459 1.81 -3.06 -14.21
C TYR A 459 1.49 -3.20 -15.71
N ILE A 460 1.44 -4.43 -16.23
CA ILE A 460 1.22 -4.67 -17.67
C ILE A 460 -0.27 -4.59 -18.02
N TYR A 461 -1.12 -5.24 -17.24
CA TYR A 461 -2.56 -5.36 -17.49
C TYR A 461 -3.40 -4.50 -16.55
N ASN A 462 -2.90 -4.26 -15.32
CA ASN A 462 -3.57 -3.41 -14.34
C ASN A 462 -3.24 -1.92 -14.51
N LYS A 463 -4.26 -1.08 -14.76
CA LYS A 463 -4.08 0.38 -14.88
C LYS A 463 -3.58 1.00 -13.57
N SER A 464 -2.48 1.75 -13.65
CA SER A 464 -1.82 2.42 -12.52
C SER A 464 -1.60 3.90 -12.80
N SER A 465 -1.59 4.72 -11.75
CA SER A 465 -1.34 6.17 -11.87
C SER A 465 0.05 6.52 -11.33
N ALA A 466 0.76 7.37 -12.08
CA ALA A 466 2.12 7.82 -11.77
C ALA A 466 2.17 8.63 -10.48
N MET A 467 1.07 9.30 -10.08
CA MET A 467 0.98 10.08 -8.85
C MET A 467 -0.16 9.61 -7.95
N ARG A 468 0.13 9.46 -6.66
CA ARG A 468 -0.84 9.23 -5.59
C ARG A 468 -1.44 10.58 -5.17
N PHE A 469 -2.65 10.89 -5.62
CA PHE A 469 -3.43 12.03 -5.12
C PHE A 469 -4.65 11.58 -4.31
N LYS A 470 -4.91 12.28 -3.19
CA LYS A 470 -6.07 12.01 -2.32
C LYS A 470 -7.31 12.71 -2.87
N GLU A 471 -7.86 12.13 -3.94
CA GLU A 471 -9.16 12.52 -4.49
C GLU A 471 -9.25 13.99 -4.93
N SER A 472 -8.12 14.61 -5.31
CA SER A 472 -8.05 15.98 -5.83
C SER A 472 -8.04 15.99 -7.37
N GLN A 473 -9.13 16.47 -7.98
CA GLN A 473 -9.22 16.59 -9.44
C GLN A 473 -8.24 17.62 -10.00
N GLU A 474 -7.96 18.69 -9.26
CA GLU A 474 -7.01 19.72 -9.70
C GLU A 474 -5.59 19.14 -9.82
N GLN A 475 -5.15 18.30 -8.87
CA GLN A 475 -3.84 17.64 -8.97
C GLN A 475 -3.76 16.73 -10.20
N ALA A 476 -4.82 15.96 -10.46
CA ALA A 476 -4.90 15.11 -11.65
C ALA A 476 -4.85 15.93 -12.95
N SER A 477 -5.56 17.07 -13.00
CA SER A 477 -5.54 18.00 -14.13
C SER A 477 -4.15 18.56 -14.40
N TYR A 478 -3.48 19.08 -13.37
CA TYR A 478 -2.10 19.58 -13.50
C TYR A 478 -1.15 18.51 -13.98
N LEU A 479 -1.25 17.29 -13.43
CA LEU A 479 -0.40 16.17 -13.82
C LEU A 479 -0.62 15.77 -15.27
N ARG A 480 -1.88 15.59 -15.71
CA ARG A 480 -2.21 15.24 -17.10
C ARG A 480 -1.77 16.33 -18.06
N ARG A 481 -1.92 17.60 -17.70
CA ARG A 481 -1.45 18.72 -18.52
C ARG A 481 0.07 18.76 -18.61
N ALA A 482 0.80 18.52 -17.53
CA ALA A 482 2.26 18.45 -17.57
C ALA A 482 2.75 17.22 -18.36
N SER A 483 2.03 16.10 -18.26
CA SER A 483 2.27 14.89 -19.05
C SER A 483 2.12 15.17 -20.55
N SER A 484 1.00 15.79 -20.97
CA SER A 484 0.75 16.09 -22.39
C SER A 484 1.67 17.16 -22.99
N LEU A 485 2.27 18.00 -22.15
CA LEU A 485 3.32 18.94 -22.58
C LEU A 485 4.71 18.30 -22.65
N GLY A 486 4.88 17.04 -22.23
CA GLY A 486 6.18 16.37 -22.18
C GLY A 486 7.09 16.85 -21.06
N ASN A 487 6.56 17.51 -20.02
CA ASN A 487 7.36 18.03 -18.91
C ASN A 487 7.77 16.94 -17.90
N LEU A 488 7.18 15.74 -17.98
CA LEU A 488 7.34 14.67 -16.97
C LEU A 488 8.32 13.55 -17.37
N GLU A 489 8.80 13.53 -18.62
CA GLU A 489 10.21 13.30 -18.97
C GLU A 489 11.05 12.46 -18.00
N LEU A 490 11.78 13.25 -17.22
CA LEU A 490 12.79 12.80 -16.29
C LEU A 490 12.16 12.10 -15.08
N VAL A 491 10.95 12.49 -14.69
CA VAL A 491 10.20 11.86 -13.59
C VAL A 491 9.82 10.42 -13.99
N TYR A 492 9.25 10.23 -15.18
CA TYR A 492 8.89 8.90 -15.69
C TYR A 492 10.11 8.01 -15.84
N THR A 493 11.18 8.53 -16.45
CA THR A 493 12.44 7.79 -16.60
C THR A 493 13.02 7.39 -15.24
N SER A 494 12.94 8.27 -14.23
CA SER A 494 13.39 7.95 -12.87
C SER A 494 12.55 6.84 -12.22
N LEU A 495 11.23 6.86 -12.39
CA LEU A 495 10.33 5.80 -11.93
C LEU A 495 10.62 4.47 -12.62
N ASP A 496 10.94 4.50 -13.92
CA ASP A 496 11.30 3.33 -14.70
C ASP A 496 12.63 2.72 -14.22
N ILE A 497 13.62 3.56 -13.90
CA ILE A 497 14.90 3.11 -13.32
C ILE A 497 14.66 2.40 -11.99
N LEU A 498 13.93 3.04 -11.06
CA LEU A 498 13.61 2.46 -9.76
C LEU A 498 12.79 1.16 -9.89
N GLY A 499 11.88 1.10 -10.87
CA GLY A 499 11.05 -0.06 -11.13
C GLY A 499 11.78 -1.22 -11.81
N SER A 500 12.82 -0.92 -12.60
CA SER A 500 13.56 -1.90 -13.39
C SER A 500 14.68 -2.59 -12.62
N THR A 501 15.00 -2.13 -11.41
CA THR A 501 16.00 -2.78 -10.54
C THR A 501 15.47 -4.16 -10.11
N PRO A 502 16.16 -5.26 -10.45
CA PRO A 502 15.72 -6.61 -10.11
C PRO A 502 16.11 -6.98 -8.68
N TRP A 503 15.20 -7.64 -7.99
CA TRP A 503 15.37 -8.08 -6.60
C TRP A 503 15.18 -9.59 -6.50
N LYS A 504 15.76 -10.17 -5.46
CA LYS A 504 15.60 -11.58 -5.09
C LYS A 504 15.37 -11.70 -3.60
N ILE A 505 14.67 -12.76 -3.19
CA ILE A 505 14.48 -13.08 -1.77
C ILE A 505 15.77 -13.71 -1.22
N ASN A 506 16.27 -13.18 -0.10
CA ASN A 506 17.41 -13.75 0.59
C ASN A 506 17.01 -15.06 1.28
N ARG A 507 17.41 -16.20 0.69
CA ARG A 507 17.08 -17.55 1.15
C ARG A 507 17.54 -17.81 2.58
N GLN A 508 18.78 -17.46 2.90
CA GLN A 508 19.38 -17.72 4.22
C GLN A 508 18.62 -17.00 5.33
N ILE A 509 18.23 -15.74 5.08
CA ILE A 509 17.42 -14.96 6.03
C ILE A 509 15.99 -15.47 6.10
N PHE A 510 15.40 -15.83 4.96
CA PHE A 510 14.05 -16.38 4.92
C PHE A 510 13.92 -17.65 5.77
N ASP A 511 14.92 -18.55 5.74
CA ASP A 511 14.90 -19.79 6.53
C ASP A 511 14.95 -19.52 8.04
N VAL A 512 15.81 -18.59 8.49
CA VAL A 512 15.86 -18.17 9.90
C VAL A 512 14.55 -17.51 10.32
N VAL A 513 14.01 -16.62 9.49
CA VAL A 513 12.72 -15.96 9.74
C VAL A 513 11.60 -16.99 9.88
N LEU A 514 11.59 -18.01 9.01
CA LEU A 514 10.59 -19.07 9.00
C LEU A 514 10.66 -19.93 10.26
N GLU A 515 11.87 -20.32 10.69
CA GLU A 515 12.06 -21.08 11.93
C GLU A 515 11.62 -20.26 13.16
N VAL A 516 12.03 -18.99 13.24
CA VAL A 516 11.62 -18.06 14.30
C VAL A 516 10.11 -17.87 14.31
N TRP A 517 9.50 -17.69 13.14
CA TRP A 517 8.06 -17.52 12.99
C TRP A 517 7.29 -18.76 13.47
N ASN A 518 7.76 -19.95 13.09
CA ASN A 518 7.18 -21.24 13.44
C ASN A 518 7.36 -21.57 14.93
N SER A 519 8.40 -21.07 15.59
CA SER A 519 8.55 -21.18 17.05
C SER A 519 7.42 -20.49 17.84
N GLY A 520 6.76 -19.49 17.23
CA GLY A 520 5.70 -18.70 17.87
C GLY A 520 6.19 -17.71 18.93
N GLN A 521 7.49 -17.66 19.23
CA GLN A 521 8.07 -16.78 20.25
C GLN A 521 8.27 -15.36 19.74
N ARG A 522 8.45 -14.41 20.67
CA ARG A 522 8.85 -13.04 20.33
C ARG A 522 10.34 -13.02 20.02
N TRP A 523 10.70 -12.59 18.83
CA TRP A 523 12.08 -12.36 18.42
C TRP A 523 12.18 -11.03 17.71
N CYS A 524 13.11 -10.17 18.14
CA CYS A 524 13.28 -8.82 17.60
C CYS A 524 11.93 -8.06 17.51
N LYS A 525 11.56 -7.61 16.30
CA LYS A 525 10.29 -6.92 16.01
C LYS A 525 9.17 -7.89 15.55
N ILE A 526 9.42 -9.20 15.48
CA ILE A 526 8.40 -10.22 15.16
C ILE A 526 7.48 -10.40 16.38
N PRO A 527 6.16 -10.16 16.23
CA PRO A 527 5.21 -10.29 17.33
C PRO A 527 4.98 -11.76 17.70
N PRO A 528 4.88 -12.13 18.99
CA PRO A 528 4.65 -13.51 19.42
C PRO A 528 3.24 -14.01 19.05
N ALA A 529 3.10 -15.33 18.95
CA ALA A 529 1.82 -16.01 18.68
C ALA A 529 0.82 -15.79 19.81
N GLU A 530 1.30 -15.92 21.04
CA GLU A 530 0.56 -15.59 22.26
C GLU A 530 1.01 -14.24 22.78
N PHE A 531 0.05 -13.41 23.20
CA PHE A 531 0.37 -12.10 23.74
C PHE A 531 1.05 -12.28 25.09
N ASP A 532 2.29 -11.79 25.18
CA ASP A 532 3.25 -12.03 26.27
C ASP A 532 3.06 -11.09 27.48
N VAL A 533 2.25 -10.05 27.35
CA VAL A 533 1.95 -9.12 28.45
C VAL A 533 0.73 -9.62 29.23
N PRO A 534 0.84 -9.80 30.57
CA PRO A 534 -0.26 -10.28 31.39
C PRO A 534 -1.42 -9.28 31.42
N GLU A 535 -2.65 -9.80 31.50
CA GLU A 535 -3.83 -8.96 31.61
C GLU A 535 -3.82 -8.21 32.95
N PRO A 536 -4.18 -6.91 32.98
CA PRO A 536 -4.12 -6.13 34.21
C PRO A 536 -5.09 -6.67 35.26
N GLU A 537 -4.61 -6.92 36.46
CA GLU A 537 -5.44 -7.39 37.57
C GLU A 537 -6.40 -6.29 38.08
N LYS A 538 -7.60 -6.71 38.49
CA LYS A 538 -8.59 -5.81 39.09
C LYS A 538 -8.11 -5.40 40.50
N PRO A 539 -7.87 -4.10 40.77
CA PRO A 539 -7.52 -3.65 42.12
C PRO A 539 -8.62 -3.95 43.13
N ALA A 540 -8.27 -4.38 44.34
CA ALA A 540 -9.24 -4.68 45.40
C ALA A 540 -10.12 -3.46 45.79
N ASN A 541 -9.61 -2.24 45.62
CA ASN A 541 -10.31 -0.99 45.87
C ASN A 541 -11.06 -0.44 44.62
N ALA A 542 -11.13 -1.18 43.51
CA ALA A 542 -11.78 -0.69 42.29
C ALA A 542 -13.31 -0.54 42.41
N ASP A 543 -13.93 -1.22 43.38
CA ASP A 543 -15.37 -1.09 43.65
C ASP A 543 -15.68 0.02 44.65
N THR A 544 -14.69 0.49 45.42
CA THR A 544 -14.84 1.52 46.46
C THR A 544 -14.26 2.88 46.09
N ASP A 545 -13.18 2.94 45.31
CA ASP A 545 -12.55 4.18 44.83
C ASP A 545 -12.78 4.40 43.31
N PRO A 546 -13.52 5.46 42.92
CA PRO A 546 -13.70 5.83 41.52
C PRO A 546 -12.39 6.05 40.75
N LYS A 547 -11.32 6.56 41.40
CA LYS A 547 -10.02 6.79 40.72
C LYS A 547 -9.34 5.46 40.38
N ALA A 548 -9.30 4.52 41.32
CA ALA A 548 -8.79 3.17 41.09
C ALA A 548 -9.56 2.45 39.97
N ARG A 549 -10.90 2.59 39.92
CA ARG A 549 -11.73 2.04 38.85
C ARG A 549 -11.38 2.60 37.48
N VAL A 550 -11.25 3.93 37.37
CA VAL A 550 -10.89 4.60 36.10
C VAL A 550 -9.48 4.19 35.65
N ALA A 551 -8.52 4.10 36.58
CA ALA A 551 -7.16 3.63 36.28
C ALA A 551 -7.17 2.19 35.76
N TYR A 552 -7.91 1.28 36.40
CA TYR A 552 -8.07 -0.10 35.93
C TYR A 552 -8.70 -0.19 34.53
N LEU A 553 -9.83 0.49 34.30
CA LEU A 553 -10.49 0.50 32.99
C LEU A 553 -9.59 1.07 31.89
N THR A 554 -8.77 2.06 32.22
CA THR A 554 -7.79 2.64 31.29
C THR A 554 -6.69 1.63 30.95
N ARG A 555 -6.14 0.91 31.94
CA ARG A 555 -5.15 -0.16 31.73
C ARG A 555 -5.74 -1.34 30.94
N GLN A 556 -6.95 -1.77 31.26
CA GLN A 556 -7.65 -2.84 30.56
C GLN A 556 -7.89 -2.47 29.10
N LYS A 557 -8.33 -1.24 28.83
CA LYS A 557 -8.50 -0.73 27.48
C LYS A 557 -7.15 -0.66 26.73
N ALA A 558 -6.08 -0.21 27.39
CA ALA A 558 -4.74 -0.19 26.80
C ALA A 558 -4.25 -1.61 26.45
N CYS A 559 -4.40 -2.58 27.36
CA CYS A 559 -4.07 -3.98 27.11
C CYS A 559 -4.87 -4.58 25.94
N SER A 560 -6.17 -4.28 25.87
CA SER A 560 -7.02 -4.73 24.76
C SER A 560 -6.57 -4.15 23.41
N ILE A 561 -6.20 -2.86 23.39
CA ILE A 561 -5.64 -2.20 22.21
C ILE A 561 -4.29 -2.83 21.82
N GLU A 562 -3.39 -3.07 22.76
CA GLU A 562 -2.09 -3.69 22.47
C GLU A 562 -2.22 -5.14 21.97
N LYS A 563 -3.14 -5.93 22.52
CA LYS A 563 -3.46 -7.28 22.05
C LYS A 563 -3.98 -7.25 20.60
N ALA A 564 -4.85 -6.30 20.26
CA ALA A 564 -5.33 -6.09 18.88
C ALA A 564 -4.22 -5.61 17.93
N ASN A 565 -3.34 -4.73 18.41
CA ASN A 565 -2.16 -4.28 17.66
C ASN A 565 -1.19 -5.44 17.40
N ASN A 566 -0.94 -6.31 18.38
CA ASN A 566 -0.09 -7.50 18.24
C ASN A 566 -0.64 -8.43 17.16
N HIS A 567 -1.93 -8.73 17.20
CA HIS A 567 -2.59 -9.54 16.18
C HIS A 567 -2.45 -8.91 14.77
N SER A 568 -2.70 -7.60 14.65
CA SER A 568 -2.57 -6.88 13.38
C SER A 568 -1.14 -6.92 12.82
N LYS A 569 -0.13 -6.70 13.68
CA LYS A 569 1.29 -6.83 13.31
C LYS A 569 1.62 -8.24 12.87
N ARG A 570 1.11 -9.26 13.58
CA ARG A 570 1.38 -10.67 13.29
C ARG A 570 0.79 -11.08 11.93
N CYS A 571 -0.44 -10.67 11.62
CA CYS A 571 -1.00 -10.85 10.28
C CYS A 571 -0.15 -10.18 9.20
N GLY A 572 0.32 -8.94 9.43
CA GLY A 572 1.19 -8.23 8.50
C GLY A 572 2.53 -8.93 8.21
N VAL A 573 3.16 -9.52 9.23
CA VAL A 573 4.39 -10.33 9.06
C VAL A 573 4.09 -11.61 8.29
N ASN A 574 2.98 -12.28 8.59
CA ASN A 574 2.59 -13.51 7.90
C ASN A 574 2.41 -13.29 6.38
N TYR A 575 1.76 -12.17 6.00
CA TYR A 575 1.67 -11.74 4.60
C TYR A 575 3.05 -11.67 3.91
N LYS A 576 4.03 -11.08 4.58
CA LYS A 576 5.39 -10.92 4.04
C LYS A 576 6.07 -12.27 3.85
N ILE A 577 5.96 -13.15 4.83
CA ILE A 577 6.56 -14.50 4.79
C ILE A 577 5.94 -15.31 3.65
N GLU A 578 4.61 -15.33 3.51
CA GLU A 578 3.95 -16.06 2.43
C GLU A 578 4.33 -15.54 1.04
N ILE A 579 4.33 -14.21 0.86
CA ILE A 579 4.75 -13.58 -0.39
C ILE A 579 6.23 -13.92 -0.66
N ALA A 580 7.11 -13.77 0.32
CA ALA A 580 8.54 -14.09 0.18
C ALA A 580 8.77 -15.57 -0.16
N ARG A 581 8.02 -16.50 0.46
CA ARG A 581 8.06 -17.94 0.15
C ARG A 581 7.75 -18.19 -1.32
N THR A 582 6.75 -17.50 -1.86
CA THR A 582 6.29 -17.74 -3.24
C THR A 582 7.30 -17.28 -4.28
N PHE A 583 7.95 -16.15 -4.03
CA PHE A 583 8.92 -15.55 -4.95
C PHE A 583 10.37 -15.95 -4.63
N LEU A 584 10.58 -17.00 -3.84
CA LEU A 584 11.91 -17.39 -3.35
C LEU A 584 12.92 -17.70 -4.47
N SER A 585 12.42 -18.29 -5.56
CA SER A 585 13.22 -18.71 -6.71
C SER A 585 13.05 -17.79 -7.93
N ASP A 586 12.31 -16.69 -7.80
CA ASP A 586 12.02 -15.78 -8.90
C ASP A 586 12.75 -14.45 -8.72
N ASP A 587 13.16 -13.84 -9.83
CA ASP A 587 13.56 -12.44 -9.85
C ASP A 587 12.31 -11.57 -9.87
N ILE A 588 12.22 -10.62 -8.93
CA ILE A 588 11.05 -9.76 -8.75
C ILE A 588 11.37 -8.28 -8.96
N TYR A 589 10.38 -7.56 -9.45
CA TYR A 589 10.45 -6.14 -9.74
C TYR A 589 9.34 -5.38 -8.99
N PHE A 590 9.68 -4.17 -8.54
CA PHE A 590 8.77 -3.31 -7.80
C PHE A 590 8.44 -2.07 -8.65
N PRO A 591 7.32 -2.03 -9.39
CA PRO A 591 6.94 -0.82 -10.11
C PRO A 591 6.71 0.33 -9.12
N HIS A 592 7.24 1.52 -9.42
CA HIS A 592 7.16 2.70 -8.54
C HIS A 592 6.16 3.73 -9.06
N ASN A 593 5.61 4.52 -8.15
CA ASN A 593 4.89 5.77 -8.43
C ASN A 593 5.30 6.85 -7.42
N VAL A 594 4.87 8.10 -7.61
CA VAL A 594 5.17 9.22 -6.69
C VAL A 594 3.99 9.62 -5.82
N ASP A 595 4.20 10.25 -4.67
CA ASP A 595 3.18 11.08 -4.03
C ASP A 595 3.07 12.46 -4.71
N PHE A 596 2.12 13.29 -4.28
CA PHE A 596 1.95 14.63 -4.86
C PHE A 596 3.16 15.57 -4.67
N ARG A 597 4.14 15.19 -3.83
CA ARG A 597 5.38 15.94 -3.61
C ARG A 597 6.52 15.42 -4.48
N GLY A 598 6.34 14.30 -5.17
CA GLY A 598 7.36 13.65 -5.99
C GLY A 598 8.08 12.48 -5.32
N ARG A 599 7.82 12.17 -4.05
CA ARG A 599 8.52 11.05 -3.38
C ARG A 599 8.09 9.71 -3.98
N ALA A 600 9.04 8.88 -4.40
CA ALA A 600 8.77 7.58 -5.01
C ALA A 600 8.40 6.51 -3.97
N TYR A 601 7.50 5.60 -4.36
CA TYR A 601 7.00 4.48 -3.57
C TYR A 601 6.70 3.27 -4.46
N PRO A 602 7.07 2.04 -4.06
CA PRO A 602 6.60 0.81 -4.69
C PRO A 602 5.06 0.72 -4.69
N LEU A 603 4.48 0.23 -5.79
CA LEU A 603 3.05 -0.07 -5.91
C LEU A 603 2.63 -1.29 -5.06
N PRO A 604 3.41 -2.41 -4.99
CA PRO A 604 3.10 -3.51 -4.07
C PRO A 604 3.15 -3.05 -2.59
N PRO A 605 2.06 -3.18 -1.81
CA PRO A 605 1.99 -2.59 -0.48
C PRO A 605 2.51 -3.49 0.66
N HIS A 606 2.63 -4.80 0.45
CA HIS A 606 2.87 -5.77 1.54
C HIS A 606 4.36 -6.08 1.76
N LEU A 607 5.08 -6.41 0.69
CA LEU A 607 6.52 -6.68 0.69
C LEU A 607 7.19 -5.72 -0.29
N SER A 608 8.14 -4.92 0.19
CA SER A 608 9.01 -4.06 -0.62
C SER A 608 10.18 -3.55 0.22
N HIS A 609 11.22 -3.05 -0.43
CA HIS A 609 12.43 -2.53 0.23
C HIS A 609 12.19 -1.24 1.04
N ILE A 610 11.09 -0.51 0.82
CA ILE A 610 10.67 0.63 1.68
C ILE A 610 10.07 0.16 3.02
N GLY A 611 9.82 -1.14 3.18
CA GLY A 611 9.23 -1.74 4.38
C GLY A 611 10.08 -1.63 5.65
N ASP A 612 9.67 -2.39 6.67
CA ASP A 612 10.42 -2.51 7.92
C ASP A 612 11.70 -3.33 7.74
N ASP A 613 12.54 -3.36 8.79
CA ASP A 613 13.81 -4.09 8.82
C ASP A 613 13.68 -5.55 8.31
N LEU A 614 12.62 -6.26 8.69
CA LEU A 614 12.35 -7.61 8.18
C LEU A 614 12.18 -7.62 6.65
N SER A 615 11.37 -6.72 6.10
CA SER A 615 11.20 -6.62 4.64
C SER A 615 12.51 -6.29 3.92
N ARG A 616 13.40 -5.50 4.53
CA ARG A 616 14.71 -5.15 3.96
C ARG A 616 15.69 -6.30 4.02
N GLY A 617 15.79 -6.98 5.17
CA GLY A 617 16.65 -8.16 5.34
C GLY A 617 16.26 -9.34 4.44
N LEU A 618 14.97 -9.46 4.08
CA LEU A 618 14.49 -10.47 3.13
C LEU A 618 14.84 -10.18 1.67
N LEU A 619 15.30 -8.98 1.32
CA LEU A 619 15.51 -8.55 -0.07
C LEU A 619 16.98 -8.27 -0.36
N MET A 620 17.46 -8.79 -1.49
CA MET A 620 18.77 -8.50 -2.06
C MET A 620 18.62 -8.18 -3.55
N PHE A 621 19.64 -7.59 -4.18
CA PHE A 621 19.62 -7.43 -5.63
C PHE A 621 19.70 -8.80 -6.31
N ALA A 622 19.01 -8.97 -7.45
CA ALA A 622 19.08 -10.23 -8.18
C ALA A 622 20.43 -10.39 -8.91
N GLU A 623 20.97 -9.28 -9.43
CA GLU A 623 22.30 -9.22 -10.02
C GLU A 623 23.34 -9.11 -8.91
N ALA A 624 24.39 -9.93 -8.93
CA ALA A 624 25.52 -9.80 -8.01
C ALA A 624 26.68 -9.07 -8.69
N LYS A 625 27.51 -8.33 -7.93
CA LYS A 625 28.70 -7.65 -8.45
C LYS A 625 29.92 -7.95 -7.58
N PRO A 626 31.13 -8.04 -8.16
CA PRO A 626 32.34 -8.29 -7.39
C PRO A 626 32.57 -7.17 -6.36
N LEU A 627 32.95 -7.55 -5.14
CA LEU A 627 33.19 -6.60 -4.05
C LEU A 627 34.34 -5.63 -4.36
N GLY A 628 35.47 -6.16 -4.83
CA GLY A 628 36.75 -5.46 -4.82
C GLY A 628 37.18 -5.03 -3.42
N GLU A 629 38.33 -4.35 -3.34
CA GLU A 629 38.90 -3.89 -2.06
C GLU A 629 37.97 -2.92 -1.32
N ARG A 630 37.39 -1.98 -2.08
CA ARG A 630 36.48 -0.97 -1.55
C ARG A 630 35.14 -1.56 -1.12
N GLY A 631 34.59 -2.53 -1.84
CA GLY A 631 33.33 -3.15 -1.48
C GLY A 631 33.43 -3.97 -0.19
N LEU A 632 34.51 -4.71 0.02
CA LEU A 632 34.72 -5.43 1.29
C LEU A 632 34.81 -4.46 2.48
N ARG A 633 35.46 -3.30 2.29
CA ARG A 633 35.48 -2.23 3.29
C ARG A 633 34.08 -1.68 3.57
N TRP A 634 33.30 -1.40 2.52
CA TRP A 634 31.93 -0.89 2.65
C TRP A 634 30.98 -1.88 3.32
N LEU A 635 31.15 -3.18 3.10
CA LEU A 635 30.35 -4.22 3.77
C LEU A 635 30.54 -4.21 5.29
N LYS A 636 31.79 -4.01 5.76
CA LYS A 636 32.10 -3.85 7.20
C LYS A 636 31.52 -2.55 7.77
N ILE A 637 31.65 -1.44 7.04
CA ILE A 637 31.07 -0.14 7.45
C ILE A 637 29.55 -0.25 7.58
N HIS A 638 28.92 -0.92 6.62
CA HIS A 638 27.49 -1.17 6.60
C HIS A 638 27.05 -2.01 7.81
N LEU A 639 27.78 -3.09 8.13
CA LEU A 639 27.53 -3.91 9.33
C LEU A 639 27.60 -3.08 10.62
N ALA A 640 28.65 -2.28 10.79
CA ALA A 640 28.78 -1.41 11.95
C ALA A 640 27.63 -0.39 12.06
N GLY A 641 27.19 0.16 10.92
CA GLY A 641 26.05 1.07 10.84
C GLY A 641 24.74 0.41 11.28
N LEU A 642 24.44 -0.79 10.76
CA LEU A 642 23.24 -1.57 11.10
C LEU A 642 23.19 -1.97 12.59
N TYR A 643 24.36 -2.20 13.20
CA TYR A 643 24.46 -2.50 14.63
C TYR A 643 24.23 -1.26 15.52
N GLY A 644 24.34 -0.04 14.97
CA GLY A 644 24.21 1.22 15.69
C GLY A 644 25.53 1.91 16.03
N PHE A 645 26.67 1.42 15.51
CA PHE A 645 27.98 2.08 15.62
C PHE A 645 28.20 3.07 14.46
N ASP A 646 27.25 4.00 14.30
CA ASP A 646 27.15 4.91 13.15
C ASP A 646 27.71 6.32 13.41
N LYS A 647 28.39 6.53 14.55
CA LYS A 647 28.97 7.83 14.98
C LYS A 647 30.49 7.89 14.85
N ALA A 648 31.14 6.74 14.78
CA ALA A 648 32.56 6.62 14.55
C ALA A 648 32.89 6.97 13.08
N ASN A 649 34.16 7.31 12.81
CA ASN A 649 34.63 7.47 11.43
C ASN A 649 34.65 6.10 10.71
N PHE A 650 34.82 6.10 9.39
CA PHE A 650 34.72 4.86 8.62
C PHE A 650 35.81 3.83 8.94
N ASP A 651 37.02 4.26 9.33
CA ASP A 651 38.11 3.34 9.65
C ASP A 651 37.91 2.69 11.02
N GLU A 652 37.45 3.46 12.01
CA GLU A 652 37.03 2.95 13.32
C GLU A 652 35.90 1.93 13.22
N ARG A 653 34.94 2.15 12.31
CA ARG A 653 33.86 1.17 12.05
C ARG A 653 34.39 -0.14 11.50
N VAL A 654 35.36 -0.07 10.58
CA VAL A 654 35.99 -1.26 10.00
C VAL A 654 36.75 -2.03 11.09
N GLU A 655 37.52 -1.33 11.91
CA GLU A 655 38.27 -1.92 13.03
C GLU A 655 37.34 -2.52 14.09
N TRP A 656 36.22 -1.85 14.38
CA TRP A 656 35.20 -2.35 15.31
C TRP A 656 34.60 -3.69 14.86
N VAL A 657 34.41 -3.88 13.56
CA VAL A 657 33.98 -5.17 12.97
C VAL A 657 35.11 -6.19 13.04
N HIS A 658 36.35 -5.79 12.75
CA HIS A 658 37.51 -6.68 12.83
C HIS A 658 37.67 -7.31 14.22
N GLN A 659 37.48 -6.52 15.28
CA GLN A 659 37.54 -6.98 16.67
C GLN A 659 36.40 -7.94 17.06
N ARG A 660 35.37 -8.05 16.23
CA ARG A 660 34.15 -8.85 16.48
C ARG A 660 33.87 -9.86 15.40
N LEU A 661 34.87 -10.22 14.57
CA LEU A 661 34.69 -11.23 13.54
C LEU A 661 34.16 -12.55 14.13
N ASP A 662 34.61 -12.97 15.32
CA ASP A 662 34.09 -14.17 15.97
C ASP A 662 32.57 -14.11 16.21
N GLU A 663 32.02 -12.94 16.59
CA GLU A 663 30.57 -12.74 16.78
C GLU A 663 29.82 -12.75 15.44
N VAL A 664 30.47 -12.24 14.38
CA VAL A 664 29.94 -12.26 13.01
C VAL A 664 29.84 -13.69 12.49
N TYR A 665 30.90 -14.49 12.64
CA TYR A 665 30.92 -15.90 12.24
C TYR A 665 29.89 -16.70 13.03
N ASP A 666 29.84 -16.55 14.37
CA ASP A 666 28.84 -17.22 15.20
C ASP A 666 27.40 -16.86 14.80
N SER A 667 27.13 -15.58 14.53
CA SER A 667 25.80 -15.13 14.07
C SER A 667 25.43 -15.68 12.70
N ALA A 668 26.40 -15.81 11.78
CA ALA A 668 26.17 -16.33 10.43
C ALA A 668 25.95 -17.85 10.41
N GLU A 669 26.71 -18.61 11.21
CA GLU A 669 26.64 -20.08 11.23
C GLU A 669 25.53 -20.61 12.12
N ASN A 670 25.34 -20.00 13.29
CA ASN A 670 24.37 -20.44 14.30
C ASN A 670 23.43 -19.29 14.71
N PRO A 671 22.62 -18.75 13.78
CA PRO A 671 21.80 -17.56 14.02
C PRO A 671 20.81 -17.71 15.19
N ILE A 672 20.31 -18.93 15.42
CA ILE A 672 19.31 -19.24 16.44
C ILE A 672 19.93 -19.85 17.70
N ASN A 673 20.91 -20.75 17.58
CA ASN A 673 21.46 -21.49 18.72
C ASN A 673 22.81 -20.96 19.24
N GLY A 674 23.41 -19.97 18.56
CA GLY A 674 24.65 -19.32 18.98
C GLY A 674 24.45 -18.23 20.04
N ARG A 675 25.37 -17.26 20.08
CA ARG A 675 25.35 -16.11 21.00
C ARG A 675 24.28 -15.07 20.66
N ARG A 676 23.72 -15.12 19.45
CA ARG A 676 22.64 -14.24 18.96
C ARG A 676 22.99 -12.76 19.00
N TRP A 677 24.26 -12.44 18.81
CA TRP A 677 24.78 -11.06 18.85
C TRP A 677 24.00 -10.10 17.93
N TRP A 678 23.66 -10.57 16.72
CA TRP A 678 22.87 -9.81 15.74
C TRP A 678 21.50 -9.31 16.25
N THR A 679 20.89 -9.97 17.23
CA THR A 679 19.55 -9.59 17.76
C THR A 679 19.56 -8.28 18.56
N HIS A 680 20.74 -7.84 18.99
CA HIS A 680 20.94 -6.59 19.74
C HIS A 680 21.19 -5.37 18.85
N ALA A 681 21.31 -5.56 17.54
CA ALA A 681 21.45 -4.47 16.57
C ALA A 681 20.19 -3.60 16.49
N ASP A 682 20.35 -2.35 16.03
CA ASP A 682 19.23 -1.45 15.75
C ASP A 682 18.32 -2.01 14.61
N ASP A 683 18.96 -2.59 13.60
CA ASP A 683 18.35 -3.25 12.43
C ASP A 683 18.82 -4.72 12.32
N PRO A 684 18.23 -5.62 13.13
CA PRO A 684 18.76 -6.97 13.35
C PRO A 684 18.70 -7.88 12.11
N TRP A 685 17.64 -7.82 11.30
CA TRP A 685 17.52 -8.72 10.13
C TRP A 685 18.49 -8.35 9.02
N GLN A 686 18.67 -7.05 8.78
CA GLN A 686 19.71 -6.56 7.86
C GLN A 686 21.11 -6.87 8.42
N CYS A 687 21.34 -6.70 9.73
CA CYS A 687 22.61 -7.04 10.38
C CYS A 687 22.98 -8.52 10.15
N LEU A 688 22.02 -9.43 10.37
CA LEU A 688 22.23 -10.85 10.13
C LEU A 688 22.55 -11.15 8.66
N ALA A 689 21.84 -10.51 7.72
CA ALA A 689 22.11 -10.65 6.29
C ALA A 689 23.55 -10.23 5.94
N THR A 690 24.01 -9.11 6.49
CA THR A 690 25.37 -8.63 6.32
C THR A 690 26.41 -9.53 6.98
N CYS A 691 26.11 -10.12 8.14
CA CYS A 691 26.99 -11.11 8.78
C CYS A 691 27.20 -12.34 7.89
N MET A 692 26.11 -12.89 7.33
CA MET A 692 26.17 -14.03 6.42
C MET A 692 26.96 -13.70 5.16
N GLU A 693 26.70 -12.55 4.56
CA GLU A 693 27.40 -12.11 3.33
C GLU A 693 28.89 -11.86 3.58
N LEU A 694 29.25 -11.25 4.72
CA LEU A 694 30.64 -11.00 5.08
C LEU A 694 31.40 -12.30 5.35
N LYS A 695 30.74 -13.28 5.97
CA LYS A 695 31.30 -14.63 6.19
C LYS A 695 31.57 -15.34 4.87
N ASN A 696 30.58 -15.38 3.97
CA ASN A 696 30.71 -15.98 2.65
C ASN A 696 31.83 -15.31 1.83
N ALA A 697 31.94 -13.98 1.90
CA ALA A 697 33.01 -13.25 1.22
C ALA A 697 34.40 -13.62 1.76
N LEU A 698 34.57 -13.66 3.09
CA LEU A 698 35.86 -13.97 3.72
C LEU A 698 36.31 -15.43 3.55
N GLU A 699 35.37 -16.37 3.44
CA GLU A 699 35.66 -17.80 3.19
C GLU A 699 35.84 -18.13 1.71
N SER A 700 35.46 -17.22 0.81
CA SER A 700 35.63 -17.43 -0.63
C SER A 700 37.13 -17.52 -1.02
N PRO A 701 37.48 -18.23 -2.11
CA PRO A 701 38.88 -18.36 -2.54
C PRO A 701 39.58 -17.01 -2.81
N ASP A 702 38.82 -16.02 -3.28
CA ASP A 702 39.25 -14.64 -3.43
C ASP A 702 38.13 -13.69 -2.92
N PRO A 703 38.27 -13.16 -1.69
CA PRO A 703 37.29 -12.23 -1.10
C PRO A 703 37.02 -10.97 -1.93
N LEU A 704 37.95 -10.57 -2.79
CA LEU A 704 37.78 -9.38 -3.64
C LEU A 704 36.96 -9.68 -4.89
N ALA A 705 37.04 -10.90 -5.41
CA ALA A 705 36.26 -11.35 -6.56
C ALA A 705 34.87 -11.89 -6.18
N TYR A 706 34.58 -12.06 -4.88
CA TYR A 706 33.28 -12.51 -4.39
C TYR A 706 32.14 -11.63 -4.93
N GLU A 707 31.17 -12.27 -5.58
CA GLU A 707 30.01 -11.60 -6.16
C GLU A 707 28.95 -11.36 -5.07
N CYS A 708 28.83 -10.10 -4.64
CA CYS A 708 27.91 -9.69 -3.60
C CYS A 708 26.65 -9.04 -4.19
N ALA A 709 25.50 -9.52 -3.77
CA ALA A 709 24.18 -9.01 -4.15
C ALA A 709 23.51 -8.17 -3.05
N LEU A 710 24.11 -8.10 -1.86
CA LEU A 710 23.55 -7.35 -0.74
C LEU A 710 23.60 -5.83 -0.99
N PRO A 711 22.48 -5.09 -0.84
CA PRO A 711 22.47 -3.65 -0.98
C PRO A 711 23.17 -2.97 0.21
N VAL A 712 24.08 -2.05 -0.08
CA VAL A 712 24.68 -1.17 0.93
C VAL A 712 24.01 0.20 0.86
N HIS A 713 23.53 0.70 2.00
CA HIS A 713 22.84 1.98 2.10
C HIS A 713 23.77 3.13 2.52
N GLN A 714 23.54 4.30 1.92
CA GLN A 714 24.07 5.58 2.36
C GLN A 714 22.93 6.53 2.69
N ASP A 715 22.92 7.03 3.92
CA ASP A 715 21.82 7.84 4.47
C ASP A 715 22.28 9.28 4.73
N GLY A 716 21.45 10.25 4.32
CA GLY A 716 21.67 11.66 4.63
C GLY A 716 21.36 11.97 6.11
N THR A 717 22.31 12.58 6.83
CA THR A 717 22.07 12.99 8.22
C THR A 717 21.12 14.19 8.25
N CYS A 718 19.85 13.93 8.58
CA CYS A 718 18.79 14.94 8.59
C CYS A 718 18.69 15.69 7.24
N ASN A 719 18.44 14.95 6.15
CA ASN A 719 18.37 15.44 4.78
C ASN A 719 17.58 16.75 4.62
N GLY A 720 16.44 16.92 5.31
CA GLY A 720 15.69 18.17 5.30
C GLY A 720 16.48 19.41 5.77
N LEU A 721 17.33 19.28 6.80
CA LEU A 721 18.23 20.36 7.22
C LEU A 721 19.40 20.56 6.24
N GLN A 722 19.86 19.50 5.56
CA GLN A 722 20.88 19.63 4.50
C GLN A 722 20.34 20.51 3.36
N HIS A 723 19.12 20.26 2.88
CA HIS A 723 18.50 21.14 1.88
C HIS A 723 18.33 22.57 2.38
N TYR A 724 17.89 22.77 3.64
CA TYR A 724 17.77 24.13 4.17
C TYR A 724 19.10 24.85 4.31
N ALA A 725 20.15 24.18 4.80
CA ALA A 725 21.48 24.77 4.92
C ALA A 725 22.05 25.14 3.56
N ALA A 726 21.84 24.31 2.54
CA ALA A 726 22.25 24.59 1.16
C ALA A 726 21.46 25.78 0.55
N LEU A 727 20.15 25.85 0.76
CA LEU A 727 19.32 26.98 0.28
C LEU A 727 19.63 28.29 1.02
N GLY A 728 19.89 28.23 2.32
CA GLY A 728 20.13 29.38 3.18
C GLY A 728 21.59 29.86 3.19
N GLY A 729 22.53 29.05 2.71
CA GLY A 729 23.96 29.34 2.82
C GLY A 729 24.46 29.36 4.28
N ASP A 730 23.79 28.63 5.18
CA ASP A 730 24.09 28.63 6.61
C ASP A 730 25.37 27.80 6.90
N ALA A 731 26.55 28.43 6.92
CA ALA A 731 27.83 27.72 7.10
C ALA A 731 27.94 26.91 8.41
N SER A 732 27.48 27.46 9.53
CA SER A 732 27.45 26.77 10.83
C SER A 732 26.52 25.55 10.79
N GLY A 733 25.33 25.72 10.21
CA GLY A 733 24.36 24.65 10.00
C GLY A 733 24.88 23.56 9.06
N ALA A 734 25.50 23.95 7.95
CA ALA A 734 26.08 23.06 6.94
C ALA A 734 27.14 22.12 7.54
N LYS A 735 27.98 22.63 8.45
CA LYS A 735 28.95 21.81 9.18
C LYS A 735 28.26 20.76 10.06
N GLN A 736 27.21 21.14 10.79
CA GLN A 736 26.50 20.21 11.70
C GLN A 736 25.71 19.12 10.97
N VAL A 737 25.40 19.31 9.69
CA VAL A 737 24.66 18.35 8.86
C VAL A 737 25.53 17.68 7.79
N ASN A 738 26.86 17.76 7.94
CA ASN A 738 27.84 17.07 7.10
C ASN A 738 27.83 17.51 5.62
N LEU A 739 27.52 18.78 5.35
CA LEU A 739 27.73 19.39 4.03
C LEU A 739 29.12 19.98 3.87
N ASP A 740 29.75 20.38 4.99
CA ASP A 740 31.15 20.81 5.02
C ASP A 740 32.06 19.59 5.30
N VAL A 741 33.34 19.71 4.92
CA VAL A 741 34.32 18.63 5.12
C VAL A 741 34.70 18.57 6.60
N THR A 742 34.46 17.43 7.23
CA THR A 742 34.87 17.15 8.62
C THR A 742 35.52 15.78 8.72
N ASP A 743 36.51 15.64 9.62
CA ASP A 743 37.22 14.38 9.84
C ASP A 743 36.32 13.33 10.53
N GLU A 744 35.44 13.79 11.42
CA GLU A 744 34.41 12.98 12.07
C GLU A 744 33.01 13.40 11.62
N PRO A 745 32.04 12.47 11.53
CA PRO A 745 30.67 12.81 11.19
C PRO A 745 30.02 13.62 12.31
N SER A 746 29.57 14.83 11.97
CA SER A 746 28.85 15.71 12.90
C SER A 746 27.44 15.16 13.21
N ASP A 747 27.03 15.31 14.46
CA ASP A 747 25.72 14.88 14.95
C ASP A 747 24.89 16.08 15.43
N VAL A 748 24.13 16.67 14.51
CA VAL A 748 23.24 17.82 14.79
C VAL A 748 22.34 17.60 16.00
N TYR A 749 21.92 16.36 16.28
CA TYR A 749 21.04 16.07 17.41
C TYR A 749 21.75 16.22 18.75
N THR A 750 22.99 15.76 18.83
CA THR A 750 23.83 15.89 20.02
C THR A 750 24.24 17.35 20.21
N TYR A 751 24.57 18.05 19.12
CA TYR A 751 24.88 19.47 19.16
C TYR A 751 23.70 20.31 19.69
N VAL A 752 22.48 20.09 19.16
CA VAL A 752 21.28 20.76 19.67
C VAL A 752 20.97 20.35 21.12
N ALA A 753 21.17 19.10 21.50
CA ALA A 753 20.99 18.67 22.89
C ALA A 753 21.90 19.46 23.85
N ASN A 754 23.18 19.65 23.47
CA ASN A 754 24.15 20.41 24.25
C ASN A 754 23.78 21.89 24.33
N MET A 755 23.36 22.51 23.21
CA MET A 755 22.86 23.90 23.22
C MET A 755 21.67 24.08 24.17
N VAL A 756 20.74 23.12 24.19
CA VAL A 756 19.58 23.17 25.07
C VAL A 756 20.00 22.98 26.52
N GLU A 757 20.93 22.07 26.80
CA GLU A 757 21.47 21.88 28.16
C GLU A 757 22.17 23.13 28.67
N GLU A 758 22.93 23.85 27.84
CA GLU A 758 23.54 25.14 28.19
C GLU A 758 22.47 26.20 28.55
N GLN A 759 21.38 26.29 27.78
CA GLN A 759 20.27 27.18 28.11
C GLN A 759 19.52 26.78 29.38
N ILE A 760 19.37 25.48 29.64
CA ILE A 760 18.79 24.98 30.89
C ILE A 760 19.71 25.27 32.07
N GLU A 761 21.03 25.15 31.92
CA GLU A 761 21.98 25.45 32.97
C GLU A 761 21.98 26.94 33.34
N ALA A 762 21.80 27.83 32.34
CA ALA A 762 21.60 29.25 32.59
C ALA A 762 20.31 29.51 33.41
N ASP A 763 19.17 28.98 32.96
CA ASP A 763 17.89 29.11 33.66
C ASP A 763 17.90 28.42 35.05
N PHE A 764 18.72 27.38 35.22
CA PHE A 764 18.93 26.70 36.50
C PHE A 764 19.63 27.62 37.50
N ARG A 765 20.66 28.37 37.08
CA ARG A 765 21.33 29.37 37.92
C ARG A 765 20.40 30.51 38.33
N GLU A 766 19.41 30.81 37.50
CA GLU A 766 18.34 31.79 37.78
C GLU A 766 17.22 31.23 38.68
N GLY A 767 17.26 29.94 39.05
CA GLY A 767 16.29 29.30 39.93
C GLY A 767 14.96 28.90 39.26
N HIS A 768 14.94 28.73 37.94
CA HIS A 768 13.73 28.38 37.21
C HIS A 768 13.26 26.94 37.53
N LYS A 769 12.04 26.78 38.06
CA LYS A 769 11.45 25.50 38.54
C LYS A 769 11.66 24.33 37.57
N TYR A 770 11.37 24.51 36.29
CA TYR A 770 11.45 23.43 35.30
C TYR A 770 12.88 23.13 34.83
N ALA A 771 13.78 24.11 34.92
CA ALA A 771 15.20 23.89 34.60
C ALA A 771 15.84 22.97 35.65
N VAL A 772 15.53 23.18 36.93
CA VAL A 772 15.93 22.30 38.05
C VAL A 772 15.46 20.86 37.83
N MET A 773 14.24 20.68 37.32
CA MET A 773 13.66 19.35 37.10
C MET A 773 14.30 18.60 35.92
N LEU A 774 14.76 19.32 34.90
CA LEU A 774 15.22 18.78 33.61
C LEU A 774 16.74 18.71 33.47
N LYS A 775 17.50 19.37 34.36
CA LYS A 775 18.97 19.34 34.37
C LYS A 775 19.51 17.90 34.34
N GLY A 776 20.44 17.64 33.43
CA GLY A 776 21.05 16.32 33.23
C GLY A 776 20.12 15.26 32.62
N LYS A 777 18.90 15.64 32.21
CA LYS A 777 17.93 14.72 31.59
C LYS A 777 17.80 14.90 30.08
N ILE A 778 18.42 15.94 29.50
CA ILE A 778 18.40 16.14 28.05
C ILE A 778 19.43 15.19 27.43
N ALA A 779 18.92 14.26 26.62
CA ALA A 779 19.77 13.37 25.84
C ALA A 779 19.41 13.48 24.36
N ARG A 780 20.34 13.11 23.49
CA ARG A 780 20.14 13.01 22.03
C ARG A 780 18.79 12.39 21.66
N LYS A 781 18.43 11.26 22.28
CA LYS A 781 17.18 10.52 22.03
C LYS A 781 15.91 11.36 22.29
N VAL A 782 15.95 12.26 23.29
CA VAL A 782 14.82 13.13 23.67
C VAL A 782 14.58 14.20 22.60
N VAL A 783 15.63 14.79 22.03
CA VAL A 783 15.51 15.89 21.06
C VAL A 783 15.47 15.42 19.60
N LYS A 784 16.02 14.23 19.29
CA LYS A 784 16.16 13.70 17.91
C LYS A 784 14.88 13.81 17.08
N GLN A 785 13.76 13.33 17.63
CA GLN A 785 12.49 13.33 16.90
C GLN A 785 11.98 14.76 16.61
N THR A 786 12.14 15.67 17.57
CA THR A 786 11.71 17.06 17.41
C THR A 786 12.59 17.82 16.42
N VAL A 787 13.92 17.68 16.51
CA VAL A 787 14.85 18.27 15.54
C VAL A 787 14.53 17.77 14.12
N MET A 788 14.38 16.45 13.96
CA MET A 788 14.09 15.82 12.67
C MET A 788 12.74 16.26 12.07
N THR A 789 11.72 16.50 12.89
CA THR A 789 10.38 16.86 12.40
C THR A 789 10.14 18.36 12.29
N THR A 790 10.99 19.20 12.89
CA THR A 790 10.85 20.67 12.84
C THR A 790 11.01 21.22 11.44
N VAL A 791 12.00 20.73 10.68
CA VAL A 791 12.14 21.05 9.26
C VAL A 791 10.95 20.62 8.41
N TYR A 792 10.18 19.65 8.90
CA TYR A 792 8.98 19.15 8.26
C TYR A 792 7.69 19.80 8.80
N GLY A 793 7.80 20.97 9.44
CA GLY A 793 6.65 21.79 9.82
C GLY A 793 5.93 21.31 11.09
N VAL A 794 6.65 20.65 12.00
CA VAL A 794 6.08 20.32 13.32
C VAL A 794 5.66 21.60 14.04
N THR A 795 4.45 21.59 14.63
CA THR A 795 4.00 22.70 15.46
C THR A 795 4.53 22.56 16.89
N PHE A 796 4.47 23.63 17.68
CA PHE A 796 4.81 23.59 19.10
C PHE A 796 4.08 22.46 19.86
N VAL A 797 2.79 22.26 19.57
CA VAL A 797 1.99 21.17 20.18
C VAL A 797 2.55 19.80 19.78
N GLY A 798 2.88 19.61 18.50
CA GLY A 798 3.47 18.37 18.03
C GLY A 798 4.86 18.10 18.62
N ALA A 799 5.72 19.12 18.69
CA ALA A 799 7.03 19.03 19.34
C ALA A 799 6.91 18.64 20.81
N ARG A 800 6.00 19.27 21.54
CA ARG A 800 5.71 18.93 22.93
C ARG A 800 5.27 17.48 23.07
N ASP A 801 4.31 17.02 22.28
CA ASP A 801 3.78 15.65 22.38
C ASP A 801 4.87 14.59 22.08
N GLN A 802 5.82 14.89 21.17
CA GLN A 802 6.98 14.02 20.89
C GLN A 802 7.94 13.93 22.07
N ILE A 803 8.30 15.07 22.66
CA ILE A 803 9.20 15.13 23.83
C ILE A 803 8.53 14.48 25.04
N GLU A 804 7.23 14.71 25.24
CA GLU A 804 6.43 14.08 26.31
C GLU A 804 6.50 12.56 26.22
N LYS A 805 6.36 12.00 25.01
CA LYS A 805 6.48 10.56 24.78
C LYS A 805 7.86 10.04 25.22
N GLN A 806 8.94 10.70 24.81
CA GLN A 806 10.31 10.29 25.15
C GLN A 806 10.59 10.41 26.66
N LEU A 807 10.10 11.46 27.32
CA LEU A 807 10.28 11.63 28.76
C LEU A 807 9.44 10.65 29.58
N LYS A 808 8.22 10.30 29.13
CA LYS A 808 7.39 9.27 29.78
C LYS A 808 8.01 7.87 29.65
N GLU A 809 8.62 7.56 28.51
CA GLU A 809 9.32 6.29 28.31
C GLU A 809 10.54 6.14 29.24
N ARG A 810 11.19 7.24 29.61
CA ARG A 810 12.30 7.24 30.57
C ARG A 810 11.83 7.10 32.02
N GLY A 811 10.69 7.68 32.37
CA GLY A 811 10.16 7.65 33.75
C GLY A 811 10.83 8.61 34.73
N ASP A 812 11.74 9.47 34.25
CA ASP A 812 12.58 10.34 35.09
C ASP A 812 11.86 11.61 35.61
N VAL A 813 10.60 11.84 35.22
CA VAL A 813 9.82 13.07 35.51
C VAL A 813 8.44 12.69 36.03
N ASP A 814 8.00 13.33 37.11
CA ASP A 814 6.67 13.13 37.69
C ASP A 814 5.56 13.38 36.64
N PRO A 815 4.66 12.41 36.40
CA PRO A 815 3.55 12.56 35.46
C PRO A 815 2.69 13.81 35.67
N ALA A 816 2.56 14.31 36.90
CA ALA A 816 1.74 15.49 37.21
C ALA A 816 2.35 16.80 36.68
N GLU A 817 3.68 16.92 36.68
CA GLU A 817 4.42 18.13 36.27
C GLU A 817 5.04 17.99 34.87
N CYS A 818 5.03 16.77 34.32
CA CYS A 818 5.61 16.42 33.02
C CYS A 818 5.11 17.34 31.90
N TRP A 819 3.81 17.64 31.85
CA TRP A 819 3.24 18.45 30.76
C TRP A 819 3.82 19.88 30.70
N LEU A 820 4.02 20.52 31.85
CA LEU A 820 4.57 21.88 31.95
C LEU A 820 6.08 21.88 31.71
N ALA A 821 6.79 20.89 32.27
CA ALA A 821 8.23 20.71 32.03
C ALA A 821 8.53 20.47 30.54
N VAL A 822 7.75 19.59 29.88
CA VAL A 822 7.87 19.33 28.45
C VAL A 822 7.55 20.58 27.62
N SER A 823 6.55 21.36 28.02
CA SER A 823 6.20 22.60 27.32
C SER A 823 7.34 23.63 27.38
N TYR A 824 8.04 23.72 28.51
CA TYR A 824 9.25 24.54 28.64
C TYR A 824 10.39 24.00 27.76
N LEU A 825 10.67 22.70 27.84
CA LEU A 825 11.73 22.06 27.04
C LEU A 825 11.50 22.23 25.53
N ALA A 826 10.26 22.03 25.06
CA ALA A 826 9.90 22.20 23.66
C ALA A 826 10.18 23.63 23.15
N LYS A 827 9.97 24.67 23.98
CA LYS A 827 10.31 26.06 23.61
C LYS A 827 11.81 26.24 23.45
N LYS A 828 12.61 25.73 24.39
CA LYS A 828 14.07 25.84 24.36
C LYS A 828 14.67 25.10 23.17
N VAL A 829 14.20 23.88 22.90
CA VAL A 829 14.60 23.08 21.72
C VAL A 829 14.32 23.84 20.42
N LEU A 830 13.10 24.36 20.24
CA LEU A 830 12.74 25.10 19.03
C LEU A 830 13.54 26.41 18.87
N SER A 831 13.89 27.07 19.98
CA SER A 831 14.76 28.25 19.94
C SER A 831 16.16 27.89 19.45
N CYS A 832 16.79 26.88 20.04
CA CYS A 832 18.15 26.44 19.68
C CYS A 832 18.26 26.04 18.19
N ILE A 833 17.23 25.36 17.65
CA ILE A 833 17.18 25.02 16.22
C ILE A 833 17.13 26.29 15.36
N GLY A 834 16.32 27.28 15.75
CA GLY A 834 16.19 28.54 15.04
C GLY A 834 17.46 29.39 15.08
N ASP A 835 18.25 29.29 16.15
CA ASP A 835 19.53 30.00 16.29
C ASP A 835 20.64 29.32 15.46
N LEU A 836 20.61 27.99 15.32
CA LEU A 836 21.56 27.23 14.52
C LEU A 836 21.34 27.38 13.00
N PHE A 837 20.08 27.49 12.58
CA PHE A 837 19.69 27.58 11.17
C PHE A 837 18.88 28.86 10.90
N SER A 838 19.55 30.00 10.97
CA SER A 838 18.93 31.32 10.76
C SER A 838 18.39 31.50 9.33
N GLY A 839 19.18 31.14 8.31
CA GLY A 839 18.75 31.22 6.91
C GLY A 839 17.58 30.28 6.63
N ALA A 840 17.61 29.06 7.18
CA ALA A 840 16.47 28.15 7.11
C ALA A 840 15.19 28.75 7.71
N LYS A 841 15.29 29.41 8.87
CA LYS A 841 14.16 30.08 9.53
C LYS A 841 13.61 31.22 8.67
N GLU A 842 14.47 32.02 8.06
CA GLU A 842 14.06 33.10 7.16
C GLU A 842 13.38 32.57 5.90
N ILE A 843 13.93 31.51 5.27
CA ILE A 843 13.31 30.84 4.13
C ILE A 843 11.93 30.29 4.51
N GLN A 844 11.80 29.62 5.65
CA GLN A 844 10.52 29.12 6.13
C GLN A 844 9.51 30.26 6.33
N GLN A 845 9.94 31.40 6.90
CA GLN A 845 9.09 32.58 7.05
C GLN A 845 8.65 33.14 5.70
N TRP A 846 9.58 33.28 4.74
CA TRP A 846 9.28 33.72 3.39
C TRP A 846 8.26 32.80 2.72
N LEU A 847 8.48 31.48 2.74
CA LEU A 847 7.54 30.49 2.20
C LEU A 847 6.16 30.61 2.87
N ASN A 848 6.11 30.74 4.20
CA ASN A 848 4.85 30.92 4.95
C ASN A 848 4.10 32.21 4.54
N ILE A 849 4.81 33.32 4.35
CA ILE A 849 4.24 34.60 3.91
C ILE A 849 3.71 34.46 2.48
N SER A 850 4.51 33.92 1.56
CA SER A 850 4.11 33.69 0.17
C SER A 850 2.87 32.80 0.08
N ALA A 851 2.85 31.66 0.78
CA ALA A 851 1.68 30.78 0.84
C ALA A 851 0.44 31.49 1.39
N ARG A 852 0.60 32.37 2.39
CA ARG A 852 -0.51 33.15 2.96
C ARG A 852 -1.07 34.15 1.97
N LEU A 853 -0.20 34.87 1.26
CA LEU A 853 -0.60 35.83 0.24
C LEU A 853 -1.29 35.12 -0.92
N ILE A 854 -0.68 34.07 -1.47
CA ILE A 854 -1.25 33.25 -2.54
C ILE A 854 -2.62 32.71 -2.14
N ALA A 855 -2.76 32.09 -0.96
CA ALA A 855 -4.01 31.51 -0.51
C ALA A 855 -5.14 32.53 -0.28
N LYS A 856 -4.79 33.81 -0.06
CA LYS A 856 -5.75 34.93 0.07
C LYS A 856 -5.97 35.70 -1.23
N SER A 857 -5.18 35.42 -2.26
CA SER A 857 -5.27 36.09 -3.56
C SER A 857 -6.48 35.59 -4.35
N ILE A 858 -7.05 36.45 -5.18
CA ILE A 858 -8.23 36.19 -5.98
C ILE A 858 -7.90 36.49 -7.45
N PRO A 859 -8.10 35.56 -8.40
CA PRO A 859 -7.90 35.84 -9.82
C PRO A 859 -8.76 37.01 -10.31
N GLN A 860 -8.22 37.88 -11.16
CA GLN A 860 -8.95 39.04 -11.70
C GLN A 860 -10.25 38.63 -12.41
N GLU A 861 -10.22 37.59 -13.24
CA GLU A 861 -11.40 37.08 -13.98
C GLU A 861 -12.58 36.74 -13.04
N ARG A 862 -12.28 36.17 -11.86
CA ARG A 862 -13.29 35.86 -10.84
C ARG A 862 -13.92 37.09 -10.23
N ILE A 863 -13.15 38.17 -10.09
CA ILE A 863 -13.64 39.45 -9.59
C ILE A 863 -14.55 40.09 -10.63
N GLU A 864 -14.18 40.07 -11.90
CA GLU A 864 -15.01 40.57 -13.00
C GLU A 864 -16.35 39.82 -13.10
N GLU A 865 -16.33 38.48 -13.03
CA GLU A 865 -17.54 37.66 -12.98
C GLU A 865 -18.41 38.00 -11.76
N SER A 866 -17.78 38.25 -10.61
CA SER A 866 -18.48 38.59 -9.38
C SER A 866 -19.06 40.00 -9.39
N LEU A 867 -18.37 40.96 -10.02
CA LEU A 867 -18.87 42.34 -10.24
C LEU A 867 -20.04 42.35 -11.21
N LEU A 868 -20.01 41.53 -12.27
CA LEU A 868 -21.15 41.32 -13.16
C LEU A 868 -22.38 40.78 -12.41
N ARG A 869 -22.18 39.80 -11.51
CA ARG A 869 -23.24 39.28 -10.64
C ARG A 869 -23.78 40.33 -9.68
N TYR A 870 -22.89 41.14 -9.09
CA TYR A 870 -23.25 42.25 -8.22
C TYR A 870 -24.11 43.31 -8.95
N ASN A 871 -23.70 43.70 -10.15
CA ASN A 871 -24.41 44.69 -10.96
C ASN A 871 -25.79 44.19 -11.42
N LYS A 872 -25.91 42.90 -11.72
CA LYS A 872 -27.18 42.23 -12.08
C LYS A 872 -28.08 41.90 -10.87
N ALA A 873 -27.63 42.11 -9.63
CA ALA A 873 -28.40 41.73 -8.45
C ALA A 873 -29.57 42.71 -8.20
N PRO A 874 -30.83 42.21 -8.10
CA PRO A 874 -32.03 43.04 -8.10
C PRO A 874 -32.34 43.75 -6.78
N SER A 875 -31.64 43.45 -5.68
CA SER A 875 -31.89 44.07 -4.37
C SER A 875 -30.60 44.35 -3.58
N THR A 876 -30.67 45.32 -2.67
CA THR A 876 -29.60 45.68 -1.72
C THR A 876 -29.18 44.51 -0.85
N ARG A 877 -30.13 43.65 -0.42
CA ARG A 877 -29.83 42.43 0.35
C ARG A 877 -29.04 41.41 -0.47
N THR A 878 -29.37 41.27 -1.76
CA THR A 878 -28.67 40.36 -2.68
C THR A 878 -27.26 40.88 -2.98
N ARG A 879 -27.12 42.19 -3.20
CA ARG A 879 -25.82 42.87 -3.36
C ARG A 879 -24.90 42.69 -2.15
N ALA A 880 -25.43 42.84 -0.93
CA ALA A 880 -24.67 42.59 0.30
C ALA A 880 -24.20 41.13 0.44
N LYS A 881 -25.01 40.16 -0.01
CA LYS A 881 -24.61 38.73 -0.04
C LYS A 881 -23.49 38.46 -1.04
N GLU A 882 -23.51 39.06 -2.24
CA GLU A 882 -22.43 38.90 -3.21
C GLU A 882 -21.12 39.51 -2.71
N ILE A 883 -21.15 40.70 -2.09
CA ILE A 883 -19.95 41.30 -1.45
C ILE A 883 -19.39 40.38 -0.35
N ALA A 884 -20.26 39.81 0.50
CA ALA A 884 -19.84 38.89 1.55
C ALA A 884 -19.26 37.56 1.00
N LYS A 885 -19.66 37.17 -0.22
CA LYS A 885 -19.15 35.99 -0.92
C LYS A 885 -17.76 36.24 -1.49
N ILE A 886 -17.54 37.39 -2.14
CA ILE A 886 -16.24 37.83 -2.65
C ILE A 886 -15.20 37.90 -1.52
N LYS A 887 -15.57 38.47 -0.36
CA LYS A 887 -14.68 38.54 0.82
C LYS A 887 -14.29 37.17 1.40
N LYS A 888 -15.03 36.11 1.08
CA LYS A 888 -14.78 34.73 1.54
C LYS A 888 -14.21 33.83 0.44
N GLU A 889 -13.90 34.40 -0.72
CA GLU A 889 -13.49 33.67 -1.90
C GLU A 889 -11.97 33.45 -1.91
N THR A 890 -11.51 32.51 -1.09
CA THR A 890 -10.10 32.09 -1.05
C THR A 890 -9.96 30.77 -1.80
N MET A 891 -9.90 30.83 -3.13
CA MET A 891 -9.92 29.64 -4.00
C MET A 891 -8.54 29.22 -4.52
N THR A 892 -7.53 30.08 -4.38
CA THR A 892 -6.20 29.88 -4.94
C THR A 892 -5.36 29.00 -4.02
N ALA A 893 -4.87 27.88 -4.53
CA ALA A 893 -3.94 27.01 -3.80
C ALA A 893 -2.48 27.34 -4.19
N VAL A 894 -1.55 26.98 -3.31
CA VAL A 894 -0.12 27.09 -3.63
C VAL A 894 0.24 26.01 -4.65
N VAL A 895 0.81 26.45 -5.76
CA VAL A 895 1.26 25.60 -6.88
C VAL A 895 2.67 26.03 -7.26
N TRP A 896 3.59 25.08 -7.36
CA TRP A 896 4.94 25.28 -7.86
C TRP A 896 5.37 24.10 -8.72
N THR A 897 6.43 24.26 -9.48
CA THR A 897 6.98 23.21 -10.33
C THR A 897 8.34 22.78 -9.80
N THR A 898 8.61 21.47 -9.73
CA THR A 898 9.95 20.98 -9.36
C THR A 898 10.96 21.29 -10.46
N PRO A 899 12.27 21.29 -10.17
CA PRO A 899 13.30 21.44 -11.20
C PRO A 899 13.25 20.37 -12.31
N LEU A 900 12.60 19.23 -12.06
CA LEU A 900 12.36 18.16 -13.04
C LEU A 900 11.04 18.28 -13.81
N GLY A 901 10.29 19.38 -13.63
CA GLY A 901 9.05 19.65 -14.36
C GLY A 901 7.77 19.08 -13.73
N LEU A 902 7.84 18.47 -12.53
CA LEU A 902 6.66 17.94 -11.84
C LEU A 902 5.83 19.09 -11.23
N PRO A 903 4.56 19.29 -11.62
CA PRO A 903 3.72 20.29 -10.97
C PRO A 903 3.24 19.77 -9.61
N ILE A 904 3.48 20.55 -8.57
CA ILE A 904 3.04 20.27 -7.21
C ILE A 904 1.97 21.28 -6.82
N MET A 905 0.81 20.76 -6.45
CA MET A 905 -0.31 21.54 -5.96
C MET A 905 -0.73 21.06 -4.57
N GLN A 906 -0.86 21.98 -3.61
CA GLN A 906 -1.31 21.64 -2.27
C GLN A 906 -2.82 21.36 -2.21
N PRO A 907 -3.27 20.13 -1.89
CA PRO A 907 -4.69 19.75 -1.96
C PRO A 907 -5.52 20.21 -0.75
N TYR A 908 -5.01 21.15 0.07
CA TYR A 908 -5.62 21.50 1.34
C TYR A 908 -6.80 22.45 1.14
N ARG A 909 -7.98 21.84 1.00
CA ARG A 909 -9.28 22.51 0.82
C ARG A 909 -10.12 22.46 2.11
N ALA A 910 -10.95 23.47 2.35
CA ALA A 910 -11.92 23.54 3.43
C ALA A 910 -13.24 22.91 2.98
N THR A 911 -13.20 21.61 2.71
CA THR A 911 -14.31 20.89 2.10
C THR A 911 -15.53 20.86 3.03
N LYS A 912 -16.64 21.42 2.57
CA LYS A 912 -17.91 21.38 3.29
C LYS A 912 -18.59 20.04 3.03
N ARG A 913 -18.96 19.34 4.10
CA ARG A 913 -19.79 18.15 3.99
C ARG A 913 -21.22 18.60 3.70
N ARG A 914 -21.82 18.05 2.65
CA ARG A 914 -23.24 18.21 2.35
C ARG A 914 -23.99 16.97 2.76
N GLN A 915 -25.20 17.17 3.27
CA GLN A 915 -26.11 16.09 3.57
C GLN A 915 -26.77 15.65 2.26
N ILE A 916 -26.52 14.40 1.84
CA ILE A 916 -27.15 13.78 0.68
C ILE A 916 -28.19 12.80 1.20
N ILE A 917 -29.45 12.98 0.78
CA ILE A 917 -30.53 12.03 1.06
C ILE A 917 -30.32 10.83 0.13
N THR A 918 -30.13 9.67 0.73
CA THR A 918 -30.05 8.36 0.08
C THR A 918 -31.26 7.52 0.49
N SER A 919 -31.46 6.33 -0.08
CA SER A 919 -32.60 5.47 0.28
C SER A 919 -32.56 5.08 1.77
N MET A 920 -31.36 4.83 2.30
CA MET A 920 -31.18 4.44 3.70
C MET A 920 -31.19 5.62 4.68
N GLN A 921 -30.39 6.66 4.41
CA GLN A 921 -30.31 7.81 5.31
C GLN A 921 -29.79 9.07 4.61
N SER A 922 -29.71 10.13 5.40
CA SER A 922 -29.00 11.33 4.99
C SER A 922 -27.52 11.26 5.41
N VAL A 923 -26.63 11.09 4.43
CA VAL A 923 -25.17 10.96 4.65
C VAL A 923 -24.46 12.28 4.41
N TYR A 924 -23.54 12.65 5.31
CA TYR A 924 -22.67 13.79 5.13
C TYR A 924 -21.47 13.43 4.26
N ILE A 925 -21.50 13.82 2.99
CA ILE A 925 -20.44 13.57 2.01
C ILE A 925 -19.85 14.90 1.57
N SER A 926 -18.53 14.92 1.45
CA SER A 926 -17.84 15.96 0.71
C SER A 926 -17.88 15.62 -0.77
N ASP A 927 -18.53 16.45 -1.57
CA ASP A 927 -18.37 16.40 -3.01
C ASP A 927 -17.02 17.03 -3.37
N LEU A 928 -16.17 16.25 -4.01
CA LEU A 928 -14.81 16.63 -4.39
C LEU A 928 -14.78 17.41 -5.70
N ASN A 929 -15.84 17.30 -6.50
CA ASN A 929 -15.98 18.02 -7.77
C ASN A 929 -16.50 19.44 -7.53
N VAL A 930 -16.97 19.74 -6.31
CA VAL A 930 -17.41 21.09 -5.93
C VAL A 930 -16.18 21.93 -5.58
N PRO A 931 -15.95 23.04 -6.30
CA PRO A 931 -14.89 23.97 -5.92
C PRO A 931 -15.11 24.47 -4.50
N THR A 932 -14.11 24.28 -3.64
CA THR A 932 -14.14 24.71 -2.24
C THR A 932 -12.98 25.64 -1.93
N PRO A 933 -13.16 26.59 -0.99
CA PRO A 933 -12.09 27.48 -0.59
C PRO A 933 -10.92 26.68 0.01
N VAL A 934 -9.71 27.17 -0.14
CA VAL A 934 -8.52 26.58 0.48
C VAL A 934 -8.58 26.70 2.00
N ASN A 935 -7.95 25.75 2.69
CA ASN A 935 -7.70 25.87 4.11
C ASN A 935 -6.42 26.67 4.32
N LEU A 936 -6.56 27.97 4.60
CA LEU A 936 -5.45 28.91 4.75
C LEU A 936 -4.37 28.40 5.72
N THR A 937 -4.77 27.97 6.92
CA THR A 937 -3.83 27.51 7.95
C THR A 937 -3.00 26.33 7.45
N LYS A 938 -3.63 25.36 6.78
CA LYS A 938 -2.93 24.19 6.25
C LYS A 938 -2.05 24.49 5.05
N GLN A 939 -2.49 25.36 4.14
CA GLN A 939 -1.67 25.79 2.99
C GLN A 939 -0.35 26.41 3.49
N VAL A 940 -0.46 27.38 4.42
CA VAL A 940 0.70 28.05 5.03
C VAL A 940 1.60 27.06 5.75
N SER A 941 1.08 26.34 6.75
CA SER A 941 1.93 25.47 7.60
C SER A 941 2.57 24.31 6.85
N ALA A 942 1.97 23.87 5.73
CA ALA A 942 2.45 22.72 4.98
C ALA A 942 3.29 23.09 3.75
N PHE A 943 3.42 24.38 3.39
CA PHE A 943 4.19 24.74 2.20
C PHE A 943 5.69 24.52 2.38
N PRO A 944 6.34 25.03 3.45
CA PRO A 944 7.76 24.75 3.69
C PRO A 944 8.12 23.25 3.67
N PRO A 945 7.41 22.36 4.41
CA PRO A 945 7.77 20.94 4.39
C PRO A 945 7.50 20.26 3.04
N ASN A 946 6.42 20.61 2.36
CA ASN A 946 6.14 20.02 1.05
C ASN A 946 7.15 20.47 0.00
N PHE A 947 7.63 21.71 0.08
CA PHE A 947 8.68 22.24 -0.79
C PHE A 947 10.00 21.50 -0.59
N ILE A 948 10.46 21.34 0.66
CA ILE A 948 11.68 20.57 0.95
C ILE A 948 11.56 19.10 0.53
N HIS A 949 10.42 18.45 0.81
CA HIS A 949 10.19 17.08 0.35
C HIS A 949 10.26 16.96 -1.18
N SER A 950 9.87 18.00 -1.91
CA SER A 950 9.96 18.00 -3.37
C SER A 950 11.39 18.15 -3.87
N LEU A 951 12.25 18.87 -3.14
CA LEU A 951 13.68 18.97 -3.47
C LEU A 951 14.43 17.67 -3.16
N ASP A 952 14.13 17.04 -2.04
CA ASP A 952 14.64 15.71 -1.67
C ASP A 952 14.25 14.66 -2.74
N ALA A 953 12.98 14.63 -3.15
CA ALA A 953 12.54 13.77 -4.25
C ALA A 953 13.23 14.07 -5.58
N THR A 954 13.45 15.36 -5.89
CA THR A 954 14.16 15.80 -7.10
C THR A 954 15.61 15.35 -7.08
N HIS A 955 16.29 15.48 -5.93
CA HIS A 955 17.67 15.03 -5.75
C HIS A 955 17.80 13.51 -5.92
N MET A 956 16.89 12.74 -5.33
CA MET A 956 16.84 11.29 -5.50
C MET A 956 16.67 10.90 -6.98
N MET A 957 15.76 11.55 -7.70
CA MET A 957 15.52 11.28 -9.13
C MET A 957 16.72 11.65 -10.00
N LEU A 958 17.35 12.80 -9.77
CA LEU A 958 18.59 13.20 -10.46
C LEU A 958 19.71 12.18 -10.23
N THR A 959 19.86 11.72 -8.99
CA THR A 959 20.82 10.68 -8.61
C THR A 959 20.51 9.35 -9.31
N ALA A 960 19.24 8.93 -9.37
CA ALA A 960 18.84 7.72 -10.07
C ALA A 960 19.19 7.77 -11.57
N LEU A 961 18.92 8.91 -12.23
CA LEU A 961 19.22 9.14 -13.64
C LEU A 961 20.73 9.07 -13.93
N GLU A 962 21.54 9.70 -13.09
CA GLU A 962 23.00 9.72 -13.25
C GLU A 962 23.63 8.36 -12.90
N CYS A 963 23.15 7.69 -11.85
CA CYS A 963 23.54 6.31 -11.56
C CYS A 963 23.27 5.39 -12.77
N ARG A 964 22.11 5.54 -13.41
CA ARG A 964 21.78 4.76 -14.61
C ARG A 964 22.70 5.07 -15.79
N SER A 965 23.07 6.33 -15.99
CA SER A 965 23.98 6.74 -17.08
C SER A 965 25.36 6.08 -16.95
N GLN A 966 25.81 5.88 -15.71
CA GLN A 966 27.07 5.22 -15.36
C GLN A 966 26.96 3.70 -15.17
N GLY A 967 25.79 3.10 -15.42
CA GLY A 967 25.59 1.64 -15.28
C GLY A 967 25.53 1.14 -13.84
N LEU A 968 25.25 2.02 -12.88
CA LEU A 968 25.10 1.70 -11.47
C LEU A 968 23.69 1.19 -11.17
N THR A 969 23.61 0.18 -10.31
CA THR A 969 22.34 -0.28 -9.73
C THR A 969 21.95 0.71 -8.65
N PHE A 970 20.71 1.21 -8.70
CA PHE A 970 20.20 2.20 -7.76
C PHE A 970 18.84 1.79 -7.22
N ALA A 971 18.69 1.88 -5.90
CA ALA A 971 17.40 1.85 -5.20
C ALA A 971 17.40 2.93 -4.12
N SER A 972 16.21 3.35 -3.70
CA SER A 972 16.10 4.42 -2.70
C SER A 972 14.95 4.20 -1.74
N VAL A 973 15.20 4.43 -0.46
CA VAL A 973 14.16 4.66 0.53
C VAL A 973 14.17 6.14 0.90
N HIS A 974 13.58 6.95 0.02
CA HIS A 974 13.57 8.42 0.15
C HIS A 974 14.99 9.00 0.20
N ASP A 975 15.49 9.35 1.38
CA ASP A 975 16.80 9.97 1.65
C ASP A 975 17.93 8.95 1.95
N SER A 976 17.63 7.67 1.77
CA SER A 976 18.55 6.53 1.90
C SER A 976 18.78 5.92 0.50
N TYR A 977 20.02 5.94 0.02
CA TYR A 977 20.38 5.52 -1.34
C TYR A 977 21.22 4.25 -1.33
N TRP A 978 20.82 3.27 -2.14
CA TRP A 978 21.34 1.90 -2.08
C TRP A 978 21.97 1.51 -3.41
N SER A 979 23.12 0.84 -3.33
CA SER A 979 23.83 0.25 -4.47
C SER A 979 24.62 -0.99 -4.04
N HIS A 980 25.34 -1.64 -4.96
CA HIS A 980 26.28 -2.71 -4.62
C HIS A 980 27.45 -2.16 -3.82
N ALA A 981 27.99 -2.96 -2.90
CA ALA A 981 29.11 -2.56 -2.06
C ALA A 981 30.32 -2.02 -2.86
N GLY A 982 30.66 -2.67 -3.99
CA GLY A 982 31.76 -2.24 -4.86
C GLY A 982 31.55 -0.90 -5.58
N THR A 983 30.31 -0.43 -5.70
CA THR A 983 29.96 0.81 -6.42
C THR A 983 29.56 1.97 -5.49
N VAL A 984 29.61 1.79 -4.17
CA VAL A 984 29.20 2.81 -3.19
C VAL A 984 29.99 4.11 -3.33
N ASP A 985 31.31 4.06 -3.58
CA ASP A 985 32.11 5.29 -3.73
C ASP A 985 31.73 6.10 -4.98
N GLN A 986 31.40 5.39 -6.09
CA GLN A 986 30.94 6.02 -7.33
C GLN A 986 29.58 6.66 -7.11
N MET A 987 28.65 5.93 -6.49
CA MET A 987 27.35 6.47 -6.09
C MET A 987 27.50 7.68 -5.16
N ALA A 988 28.39 7.64 -4.17
CA ALA A 988 28.63 8.75 -3.24
C ALA A 988 29.11 10.02 -3.97
N THR A 989 29.89 9.86 -5.04
CA THR A 989 30.33 10.97 -5.90
C THR A 989 29.13 11.55 -6.65
N VAL A 990 28.35 10.69 -7.30
CA VAL A 990 27.11 11.08 -8.01
C VAL A 990 26.14 11.82 -7.09
N ILE A 991 25.91 11.33 -5.87
CA ILE A 991 25.02 11.96 -4.89
C ILE A 991 25.44 13.41 -4.60
N ARG A 992 26.73 13.66 -4.43
CA ARG A 992 27.26 15.00 -4.15
C ARG A 992 27.16 15.90 -5.38
N ASP A 993 27.52 15.39 -6.54
CA ASP A 993 27.48 16.14 -7.80
C ASP A 993 26.06 16.57 -8.15
N THR A 994 25.07 15.67 -8.00
CA THR A 994 23.66 15.99 -8.25
C THR A 994 23.08 16.93 -7.19
N PHE A 995 23.54 16.86 -5.93
CA PHE A 995 23.15 17.81 -4.89
C PHE A 995 23.66 19.22 -5.21
N ILE A 996 24.94 19.32 -5.62
CA ILE A 996 25.55 20.58 -6.04
C ILE A 996 24.82 21.13 -7.27
N ALA A 997 24.56 20.30 -8.28
CA ALA A 997 23.85 20.70 -9.50
C ALA A 997 22.43 21.22 -9.18
N LEU A 998 21.70 20.56 -8.28
CA LEU A 998 20.37 20.97 -7.85
C LEU A 998 20.40 22.35 -7.19
N HIS A 999 21.25 22.54 -6.17
CA HIS A 999 21.28 23.80 -5.40
C HIS A 999 21.99 24.95 -6.12
N SER A 1000 22.88 24.66 -7.07
CA SER A 1000 23.47 25.67 -7.97
C SER A 1000 22.49 26.21 -9.01
N SER A 1001 21.29 25.62 -9.13
CA SER A 1001 20.30 25.99 -10.15
C SER A 1001 19.37 27.16 -9.74
N ASN A 1002 19.71 27.92 -8.69
CA ASN A 1002 18.94 29.04 -8.13
C ASN A 1002 17.45 28.71 -7.89
N VAL A 1003 17.19 27.62 -7.17
CA VAL A 1003 15.82 27.08 -6.95
C VAL A 1003 14.87 28.13 -6.36
N MET A 1004 15.33 28.94 -5.40
CA MET A 1004 14.50 29.98 -4.76
C MET A 1004 14.14 31.12 -5.70
N GLU A 1005 15.06 31.52 -6.58
CA GLU A 1005 14.84 32.57 -7.58
C GLU A 1005 13.82 32.11 -8.61
N LYS A 1006 13.98 30.89 -9.14
CA LYS A 1006 13.00 30.28 -10.06
C LYS A 1006 11.61 30.15 -9.44
N LEU A 1007 11.53 29.77 -8.17
CA LEU A 1007 10.26 29.71 -7.44
C LEU A 1007 9.63 31.10 -7.32
N TYR A 1008 10.43 32.12 -7.03
CA TYR A 1008 9.96 33.51 -6.95
C TYR A 1008 9.44 34.01 -8.30
N GLU A 1009 10.19 33.78 -9.39
CA GLU A 1009 9.78 34.11 -10.75
C GLU A 1009 8.51 33.37 -11.17
N GLU A 1010 8.40 32.07 -10.86
CA GLU A 1010 7.18 31.30 -11.11
C GLU A 1010 5.99 31.90 -10.38
N PHE A 1011 6.15 32.32 -9.12
CA PHE A 1011 5.08 32.95 -8.35
C PHE A 1011 4.69 34.31 -8.92
N LEU A 1012 5.65 35.12 -9.35
CA LEU A 1012 5.37 36.40 -9.99
C LEU A 1012 4.57 36.21 -11.27
N GLU A 1013 4.93 35.25 -12.11
CA GLU A 1013 4.23 34.99 -13.37
C GLU A 1013 2.86 34.33 -13.15
N ARG A 1014 2.81 33.26 -12.36
CA ARG A 1014 1.57 32.49 -12.10
C ARG A 1014 0.50 33.33 -11.39
N TYR A 1015 0.91 34.21 -10.48
CA TYR A 1015 0.00 34.99 -9.65
C TYR A 1015 -0.02 36.49 -9.99
N LYS A 1016 0.57 36.91 -11.12
CA LYS A 1016 0.71 38.31 -11.57
C LYS A 1016 -0.60 39.11 -11.50
N ASP A 1017 -1.66 38.56 -12.09
CA ASP A 1017 -2.96 39.22 -12.23
C ASP A 1017 -3.93 38.86 -11.08
N HIS A 1018 -3.40 38.33 -9.97
CA HIS A 1018 -4.20 38.06 -8.79
C HIS A 1018 -4.27 39.29 -7.89
N LEU A 1019 -5.47 39.56 -7.38
CA LEU A 1019 -5.74 40.70 -6.52
C LEU A 1019 -5.82 40.25 -5.05
N LEU A 1020 -5.21 41.04 -4.17
CA LEU A 1020 -5.22 40.82 -2.73
C LEU A 1020 -6.21 41.76 -2.06
N PRO A 1021 -7.13 41.27 -1.21
CA PRO A 1021 -7.97 42.15 -0.40
C PRO A 1021 -7.11 43.02 0.53
N PHE A 1022 -7.37 44.32 0.63
CA PHE A 1022 -6.61 45.23 1.50
C PHE A 1022 -6.57 44.76 2.96
N SER A 1023 -7.67 44.18 3.47
CA SER A 1023 -7.74 43.58 4.81
C SER A 1023 -6.76 42.43 5.03
N SER A 1024 -6.24 41.84 3.96
CA SER A 1024 -5.28 40.74 4.00
C SER A 1024 -3.83 41.18 4.12
N LEU A 1025 -3.54 42.45 3.81
CA LEU A 1025 -2.21 43.09 3.87
C LEU A 1025 -1.86 43.63 5.27
N VAL A 1026 -2.87 43.83 6.13
CA VAL A 1026 -2.63 44.25 7.52
C VAL A 1026 -2.03 43.07 8.29
N MET A 1027 -0.73 43.15 8.55
CA MET A 1027 -0.02 42.19 9.41
C MET A 1027 -0.60 42.27 10.83
N PRO A 1028 -0.78 41.14 11.55
CA PRO A 1028 -1.14 41.18 12.95
C PRO A 1028 0.01 41.84 13.73
N GLY A 1029 -0.15 43.10 14.15
CA GLY A 1029 0.82 43.80 15.02
C GLY A 1029 1.31 45.16 14.55
N THR A 1030 0.98 45.64 13.35
CA THR A 1030 1.26 47.03 12.95
C THR A 1030 0.09 47.94 13.37
N PRO A 1031 0.29 48.91 14.28
CA PRO A 1031 -0.75 49.88 14.60
C PRO A 1031 -1.02 50.75 13.37
N SER A 1032 -2.31 51.03 13.16
CA SER A 1032 -2.87 51.86 12.09
C SER A 1032 -2.35 53.29 12.10
#